data_AF-A0A954PPJ5-F1
#
_entry.id   AF-A0A954PPJ5-F1
#
_cell.length_a   1.000
_cell.length_b   1.000
_cell.length_c   1.000
_cell.angle_alpha   90.00
_cell.angle_beta   90.00
_cell.angle_gamma   90.00
#
_symmetry.space_group_name_H-M   'P 1'
#
loop_
_entity.id
_entity.type
_entity.pdbx_description
1 polymer ?
#
loop_
_entity_poly.entity_id
_entity_poly.type
_entity_poly.pdbx_seq_one_letter_code
_entity_poly.pdbx_strand_id
1 'polypeptide(L)'
;MNKGLPSGWNLAAKADKDTYTVTCTVAPTAINRVAENRIAENRIAENEIAENDVAETAPAERLPQLLPLQVFAEFQGRGRVETISLPIEWIDPVDVTLELPEALIAGGPAMVQATVVREGSDPQPVTLAFTDLPAGWSVPEEVTVAADQSHAEFSLPIPADAPSSIALRLSASSQYQGQTFSVSSNVVRGQIQPSPQRIEAFPSSIVLSDPRARQQVLVSGYGHDDKPRDWTQAARLTSLDPNIVEVRGSVLFPLSDGSTELLVEVGSARQSIAVEVSGMNAPRPVAFETEVLVALSKQGCNSGACHGSPSGKGGFRLSLRAFDRQLDELTLIREDFGRRVNPLEAAKSLLLHKPLMKVAHGGGKQLHEEDVAYQILRNWIAEGARADPPDAPRCVRLQVTPGEKRVLPVSSGGQQLAVTAHFADGTQRDVTHLVAYETSNTDVATVDRSGFVSPQGRGEAAILVRYLEFIESLPLMFVEEHEDFRWQAPPANNYVDELVNAKLRQLQFLPAETCSDSEFLRRVYLDVIGILPTVTETREFLADTSSDKRARCIDRLVQRDEYAKFWALKWGDLLKMTGKLVGQEGVYKYHRWLEEALRSNMPYDRFAQQLLTASGSTLANPPANFYRTSSDMNECVETVSQVFLGARLQCAKCHNHPFERWTQANY
;
A
#
# COMPACT_ATOMS: atom_id res chain seq x y z
N MET A 1 2.14 65.54 -11.99
CA MET A 1 2.06 64.08 -12.13
C MET A 1 1.00 63.43 -11.23
N ASN A 2 0.42 64.11 -10.22
CA ASN A 2 -0.55 63.47 -9.28
C ASN A 2 -2.03 63.89 -9.45
N LYS A 3 -2.44 64.49 -10.58
CA LYS A 3 -3.86 64.80 -10.81
C LYS A 3 -4.56 63.60 -11.45
N GLY A 4 -5.54 63.02 -10.75
CA GLY A 4 -6.36 61.90 -11.21
C GLY A 4 -6.08 60.54 -10.55
N LEU A 5 -5.17 60.48 -9.57
CA LEU A 5 -4.90 59.25 -8.82
C LEU A 5 -5.93 59.03 -7.71
N PRO A 6 -6.31 57.76 -7.42
CA PRO A 6 -7.11 57.44 -6.24
C PRO A 6 -6.43 57.91 -4.95
N SER A 7 -7.22 58.24 -3.93
CA SER A 7 -6.71 58.67 -2.63
C SER A 7 -5.73 57.63 -2.06
N GLY A 8 -4.53 58.06 -1.67
CA GLY A 8 -3.48 57.18 -1.12
C GLY A 8 -2.41 56.73 -2.12
N TRP A 9 -2.53 57.07 -3.41
CA TRP A 9 -1.56 56.73 -4.45
C TRP A 9 -0.56 57.88 -4.68
N ASN A 10 0.73 57.58 -4.67
CA ASN A 10 1.81 58.52 -4.95
C ASN A 10 2.60 58.08 -6.17
N LEU A 11 3.06 59.04 -6.97
CA LEU A 11 3.82 58.82 -8.20
C LEU A 11 5.12 59.63 -8.13
N ALA A 12 6.24 58.92 -8.24
CA ALA A 12 7.57 59.50 -8.34
C ALA A 12 8.17 59.16 -9.71
N ALA A 13 8.70 60.15 -10.42
CA ALA A 13 9.36 59.93 -11.71
C ALA A 13 10.80 60.44 -11.66
N LYS A 14 11.74 59.63 -12.15
CA LYS A 14 13.16 59.97 -12.30
C LYS A 14 13.54 59.83 -13.77
N ALA A 15 14.12 60.88 -14.34
CA ALA A 15 14.62 60.88 -15.71
C ALA A 15 16.14 60.77 -15.70
N ASP A 16 16.69 59.85 -16.50
CA ASP A 16 18.11 59.80 -16.84
C ASP A 16 18.28 59.95 -18.36
N LYS A 17 19.51 60.18 -18.84
CA LYS A 17 19.78 60.67 -20.22
C LYS A 17 19.02 59.93 -21.34
N ASP A 18 18.73 58.63 -21.18
CA ASP A 18 18.02 57.82 -22.18
C ASP A 18 16.82 57.01 -21.63
N THR A 19 16.39 57.18 -20.36
CA THR A 19 15.25 56.42 -19.77
C THR A 19 14.46 57.20 -18.72
N TYR A 20 13.14 56.98 -18.66
CA TYR A 20 12.26 57.47 -17.60
C TYR A 20 11.82 56.30 -16.71
N THR A 21 12.11 56.37 -15.41
CA THR A 21 11.59 55.41 -14.42
C THR A 21 10.48 56.07 -13.62
N VAL A 22 9.31 55.43 -13.57
CA VAL A 22 8.14 55.91 -12.85
C VAL A 22 7.78 54.88 -11.78
N THR A 23 7.86 55.27 -10.51
CA THR A 23 7.52 54.42 -9.36
C THR A 23 6.19 54.90 -8.78
N CYS A 24 5.21 54.01 -8.71
CA CYS A 24 3.93 54.26 -8.03
C CYS A 24 3.93 53.55 -6.68
N THR A 25 3.54 54.25 -5.62
CA THR A 25 3.49 53.72 -4.24
C THR A 25 2.08 53.95 -3.69
N VAL A 26 1.42 52.90 -3.20
CA VAL A 26 0.06 52.97 -2.66
C VAL A 26 0.12 52.86 -1.14
N ALA A 27 -0.59 53.73 -0.43
CA ALA A 27 -0.62 53.72 1.04
C ALA A 27 -1.32 52.45 1.59
N PRO A 28 -0.83 51.85 2.70
CA PRO A 28 -1.29 50.54 3.18
C PRO A 28 -2.78 50.48 3.55
N THR A 29 -3.35 51.61 3.99
CA THR A 29 -4.76 51.72 4.36
C THR A 29 -5.72 51.55 3.16
N ALA A 30 -5.24 51.76 1.93
CA ALA A 30 -6.01 51.49 0.71
C ALA A 30 -5.82 50.02 0.23
N ILE A 31 -4.76 49.35 0.66
CA ILE A 31 -4.42 47.94 0.32
C ILE A 31 -5.27 46.97 1.16
N ASN A 32 -5.57 47.29 2.42
CA ASN A 32 -6.35 46.41 3.30
C ASN A 32 -7.81 46.19 2.86
N ARG A 33 -8.46 47.16 2.19
CA ARG A 33 -9.80 46.96 1.60
C ARG A 33 -9.80 46.13 0.32
N VAL A 34 -8.62 45.90 -0.26
CA VAL A 34 -8.44 45.40 -1.62
C VAL A 34 -7.84 43.99 -1.63
N ALA A 35 -6.99 43.65 -0.66
CA ALA A 35 -6.49 42.29 -0.44
C ALA A 35 -7.60 41.30 -0.05
N GLU A 36 -8.61 41.74 0.73
CA GLU A 36 -9.79 40.94 1.07
C GLU A 36 -10.61 40.53 -0.19
N ASN A 37 -10.59 41.35 -1.25
CA ASN A 37 -11.37 41.12 -2.47
C ASN A 37 -10.75 40.12 -3.44
N ARG A 38 -9.41 39.99 -3.48
CA ARG A 38 -8.71 39.04 -4.37
C ARG A 38 -8.95 37.58 -3.95
N ILE A 39 -9.19 37.35 -2.66
CA ILE A 39 -9.54 36.03 -2.09
C ILE A 39 -10.99 35.63 -2.42
N ALA A 40 -11.90 36.59 -2.61
CA ALA A 40 -13.30 36.33 -2.97
C ALA A 40 -13.47 35.95 -4.45
N GLU A 41 -12.73 36.56 -5.38
CA GLU A 41 -12.85 36.26 -6.83
C GLU A 41 -12.28 34.87 -7.19
N ASN A 42 -11.21 34.40 -6.54
CA ASN A 42 -10.71 33.02 -6.73
C ASN A 42 -11.70 31.95 -6.24
N ARG A 43 -12.71 32.33 -5.45
CA ARG A 43 -13.70 31.41 -4.88
C ARG A 43 -14.91 31.19 -5.79
N ILE A 44 -15.17 32.09 -6.75
CA ILE A 44 -16.28 31.98 -7.72
C ILE A 44 -15.85 31.14 -8.94
N ALA A 45 -14.54 30.99 -9.18
CA ALA A 45 -14.04 30.19 -10.30
C ALA A 45 -14.02 28.66 -10.04
N GLU A 46 -14.21 28.20 -8.79
CA GLU A 46 -14.02 26.79 -8.43
C GLU A 46 -15.24 26.07 -7.80
N ASN A 47 -16.39 26.71 -7.63
CA ASN A 47 -17.60 26.03 -7.11
C ASN A 47 -18.88 26.51 -7.82
N GLU A 48 -19.31 25.77 -8.84
CA GLU A 48 -20.75 25.57 -9.06
C GLU A 48 -21.25 24.53 -8.03
N ILE A 49 -22.43 24.78 -7.47
CA ILE A 49 -23.23 23.96 -6.55
C ILE A 49 -23.07 24.30 -5.05
N ALA A 50 -23.88 25.24 -4.57
CA ALA A 50 -24.97 24.99 -3.61
C ALA A 50 -25.60 26.33 -3.17
N GLU A 51 -26.83 26.58 -3.59
CA GLU A 51 -27.66 27.71 -3.12
C GLU A 51 -28.06 27.52 -1.65
N ASN A 52 -27.75 28.50 -0.79
CA ASN A 52 -28.75 29.35 -0.14
C ASN A 52 -28.12 30.20 0.98
N ASP A 53 -28.67 31.41 1.11
CA ASP A 53 -28.44 32.44 2.14
C ASP A 53 -27.08 33.16 2.15
N VAL A 54 -26.98 34.22 1.34
CA VAL A 54 -26.08 35.35 1.64
C VAL A 54 -26.82 36.67 1.36
N ALA A 55 -26.97 37.47 2.41
CA ALA A 55 -27.43 38.85 2.32
C ALA A 55 -26.49 39.68 1.43
N GLU A 56 -27.06 40.57 0.61
CA GLU A 56 -26.36 41.42 -0.36
C GLU A 56 -25.12 42.12 0.23
N THR A 57 -23.93 41.62 -0.09
CA THR A 57 -22.66 42.36 0.06
C THR A 57 -22.32 43.06 -1.26
N ALA A 58 -21.96 44.36 -1.15
CA ALA A 58 -21.62 45.24 -2.26
C ALA A 58 -20.56 44.66 -3.24
N PRO A 59 -20.55 45.06 -4.53
CA PRO A 59 -19.64 44.48 -5.52
C PRO A 59 -18.17 44.76 -5.22
N ALA A 60 -17.33 43.73 -5.35
CA ALA A 60 -15.89 43.80 -5.14
C ALA A 60 -15.20 44.74 -6.15
N GLU A 61 -14.38 45.67 -5.66
CA GLU A 61 -13.56 46.55 -6.50
C GLU A 61 -12.34 45.77 -7.04
N ARG A 62 -12.22 45.66 -8.37
CA ARG A 62 -11.07 45.01 -9.04
C ARG A 62 -9.83 45.89 -9.03
N LEU A 63 -8.67 45.28 -8.77
CA LEU A 63 -7.37 45.91 -8.88
C LEU A 63 -7.14 46.47 -10.30
N PRO A 64 -6.67 47.73 -10.45
CA PRO A 64 -6.35 48.26 -11.75
C PRO A 64 -5.14 47.52 -12.35
N GLN A 65 -5.28 47.09 -13.61
CA GLN A 65 -4.22 46.40 -14.37
C GLN A 65 -3.35 47.36 -15.19
N LEU A 66 -3.81 48.60 -15.37
CA LEU A 66 -3.16 49.62 -16.18
C LEU A 66 -3.16 50.96 -15.44
N LEU A 67 -2.02 51.65 -15.45
CA LEU A 67 -1.85 53.01 -14.94
C LEU A 67 -1.81 53.98 -16.13
N PRO A 68 -2.86 54.76 -16.39
CA PRO A 68 -2.84 55.77 -17.45
C PRO A 68 -2.01 56.98 -17.02
N LEU A 69 -0.91 57.24 -17.73
CA LEU A 69 -0.05 58.40 -17.54
C LEU A 69 -0.19 59.38 -18.71
N GLN A 70 -0.46 60.64 -18.41
CA GLN A 70 -0.39 61.70 -19.41
C GLN A 70 1.04 62.21 -19.54
N VAL A 71 1.62 62.03 -20.72
CA VAL A 71 2.96 62.51 -21.07
C VAL A 71 2.82 63.72 -21.98
N PHE A 72 3.49 64.82 -21.62
CA PHE A 72 3.54 66.04 -22.42
C PHE A 72 4.93 66.18 -23.03
N ALA A 73 5.00 66.39 -24.34
CA ALA A 73 6.22 66.70 -25.04
C ALA A 73 6.03 67.94 -25.92
N GLU A 74 7.01 68.85 -25.93
CA GLU A 74 6.98 70.07 -26.73
C GLU A 74 8.19 70.11 -27.64
N PHE A 75 7.96 70.34 -28.94
CA PHE A 75 9.03 70.52 -29.92
C PHE A 75 8.71 71.73 -30.80
N GLN A 76 9.66 72.68 -30.87
CA GLN A 76 9.54 73.91 -31.65
C GLN A 76 8.23 74.70 -31.41
N GLY A 77 7.82 74.83 -30.14
CA GLY A 77 6.66 75.63 -29.75
C GLY A 77 5.30 74.98 -29.99
N ARG A 78 5.26 73.67 -30.29
CA ARG A 78 4.02 72.87 -30.36
C ARG A 78 4.08 71.73 -29.35
N GLY A 79 3.21 71.81 -28.34
CA GLY A 79 3.05 70.77 -27.33
C GLY A 79 2.05 69.68 -27.76
N ARG A 80 2.35 68.42 -27.46
CA ARG A 80 1.43 67.28 -27.59
C ARG A 80 1.34 66.57 -26.23
N VAL A 81 0.10 66.29 -25.81
CA VAL A 81 -0.18 65.39 -24.68
C VAL A 81 -0.60 64.05 -25.25
N GLU A 82 -0.03 62.96 -24.74
CA GLU A 82 -0.41 61.60 -25.07
C GLU A 82 -0.63 60.80 -23.79
N THR A 83 -1.64 59.93 -23.77
CA THR A 83 -1.88 59.05 -22.61
C THR A 83 -1.27 57.70 -22.89
N ILE A 84 -0.31 57.29 -22.07
CA ILE A 84 0.35 55.99 -22.13
C ILE A 84 -0.17 55.16 -20.97
N SER A 85 -0.75 54.00 -21.24
CA SER A 85 -1.17 53.06 -20.20
C SER A 85 -0.03 52.10 -19.90
N LEU A 86 0.54 52.19 -18.71
CA LEU A 86 1.57 51.26 -18.25
C LEU A 86 0.92 50.05 -17.57
N PRO A 87 1.37 48.81 -17.83
CA PRO A 87 0.94 47.66 -17.03
C PRO A 87 1.34 47.84 -15.57
N ILE A 88 0.41 47.53 -14.66
CA ILE A 88 0.67 47.49 -13.22
C ILE A 88 0.88 46.03 -12.85
N GLU A 89 2.06 45.74 -12.30
CA GLU A 89 2.35 44.47 -11.64
C GLU A 89 2.18 44.66 -10.12
N TRP A 90 1.32 43.84 -9.53
CA TRP A 90 1.10 43.83 -8.08
C TRP A 90 2.04 42.80 -7.46
N ILE A 91 2.94 43.28 -6.62
CA ILE A 91 3.84 42.43 -5.85
C ILE A 91 3.26 42.34 -4.44
N ASP A 92 2.92 41.13 -4.01
CA ASP A 92 2.65 40.84 -2.61
C ASP A 92 4.01 40.52 -1.96
N PRO A 93 4.59 41.44 -1.16
CA PRO A 93 5.98 41.31 -0.71
C PRO A 93 6.21 40.09 0.19
N VAL A 94 5.14 39.52 0.73
CA VAL A 94 5.14 38.28 1.51
C VAL A 94 3.95 37.43 1.07
N ASP A 95 4.20 36.16 0.78
CA ASP A 95 3.20 35.12 0.60
C ASP A 95 3.36 34.08 1.72
N VAL A 96 2.24 33.61 2.29
CA VAL A 96 2.24 32.66 3.41
C VAL A 96 1.31 31.49 3.11
N THR A 97 1.87 30.29 3.12
CA THR A 97 1.12 29.06 2.95
C THR A 97 1.11 28.28 4.26
N LEU A 98 -0.07 27.90 4.73
CA LEU A 98 -0.28 26.99 5.85
C LEU A 98 -0.56 25.58 5.32
N GLU A 99 -0.01 24.57 5.99
CA GLU A 99 -0.17 23.15 5.67
C GLU A 99 -0.51 22.36 6.93
N LEU A 100 -1.57 21.53 6.85
CA LEU A 100 -1.97 20.62 7.92
C LEU A 100 -1.24 19.28 7.79
N PRO A 101 -0.97 18.59 8.90
CA PRO A 101 -0.51 17.20 8.83
C PRO A 101 -1.62 16.30 8.28
N GLU A 102 -1.22 15.12 7.80
CA GLU A 102 -2.13 14.15 7.20
C GLU A 102 -3.21 13.65 8.19
N ALA A 103 -2.87 13.58 9.48
CA ALA A 103 -3.79 13.15 10.54
C ALA A 103 -3.98 14.22 11.62
N LEU A 104 -5.23 14.58 11.89
CA LEU A 104 -5.66 15.38 13.04
C LEU A 104 -6.46 14.48 13.97
N ILE A 105 -6.04 14.39 15.24
CA ILE A 105 -6.62 13.45 16.21
C ILE A 105 -7.06 14.24 17.45
N ALA A 106 -8.34 14.14 17.79
CA ALA A 106 -8.89 14.80 18.96
C ALA A 106 -8.14 14.41 20.24
N GLY A 107 -7.85 15.37 21.11
CA GLY A 107 -7.15 15.15 22.39
C GLY A 107 -5.62 15.06 22.30
N GLY A 108 -5.03 15.16 21.10
CA GLY A 108 -3.57 15.18 20.91
C GLY A 108 -3.08 16.46 20.22
N PRO A 109 -1.76 16.70 20.19
CA PRO A 109 -1.18 17.78 19.41
C PRO A 109 -1.02 17.38 17.94
N ALA A 110 -1.21 18.35 17.04
CA ALA A 110 -0.88 18.28 15.63
C ALA A 110 0.21 19.30 15.29
N MET A 111 1.21 18.91 14.51
CA MET A 111 2.24 19.85 14.03
C MET A 111 1.79 20.44 12.70
N VAL A 112 1.60 21.75 12.67
CA VAL A 112 1.17 22.51 11.48
C VAL A 112 2.33 23.35 11.00
N GLN A 113 2.57 23.40 9.70
CA GLN A 113 3.69 24.14 9.13
C GLN A 113 3.19 25.35 8.34
N ALA A 114 3.79 26.51 8.57
CA ALA A 114 3.64 27.68 7.70
C ALA A 114 4.93 27.93 6.93
N THR A 115 4.80 28.15 5.63
CA THR A 115 5.89 28.54 4.72
C THR A 115 5.70 30.01 4.34
N VAL A 116 6.78 30.79 4.44
CA VAL A 116 6.83 32.22 4.14
C VAL A 116 7.76 32.44 2.95
N VAL A 117 7.20 32.94 1.86
CA VAL A 117 7.94 33.38 0.68
C VAL A 117 7.99 34.90 0.68
N ARG A 118 9.15 35.48 0.41
CA ARG A 118 9.33 36.94 0.37
C ARG A 118 9.79 37.35 -1.01
N GLU A 119 9.15 38.37 -1.57
CA GLU A 119 9.52 38.94 -2.85
C GLU A 119 10.19 40.31 -2.68
N GLY A 120 11.28 40.54 -3.41
CA GLY A 120 12.06 41.78 -3.35
C GLY A 120 13.45 41.64 -2.69
N SER A 121 14.14 42.77 -2.52
CA SER A 121 15.54 42.84 -2.05
C SER A 121 15.69 43.22 -0.57
N ASP A 122 14.60 43.30 0.19
CA ASP A 122 14.54 43.78 1.58
C ASP A 122 13.81 42.77 2.47
N PRO A 123 14.45 41.64 2.82
CA PRO A 123 13.82 40.58 3.61
C PRO A 123 13.60 41.07 5.04
N GLN A 124 12.34 41.13 5.46
CA GLN A 124 11.94 41.55 6.81
C GLN A 124 11.34 40.36 7.60
N PRO A 125 11.44 40.37 8.94
CA PRO A 125 10.75 39.39 9.77
C PRO A 125 9.23 39.41 9.53
N VAL A 126 8.59 38.26 9.58
CA VAL A 126 7.14 38.10 9.36
C VAL A 126 6.52 37.53 10.62
N THR A 127 5.59 38.25 11.23
CA THR A 127 4.85 37.80 12.41
C THR A 127 3.55 37.14 12.00
N LEU A 128 3.39 35.88 12.36
CA LEU A 128 2.24 35.03 12.05
C LEU A 128 1.33 34.90 13.28
N ALA A 129 0.03 35.05 13.10
CA ALA A 129 -0.98 34.86 14.14
C ALA A 129 -2.22 34.17 13.54
N PHE A 130 -2.90 33.31 14.29
CA PHE A 130 -4.16 32.72 13.83
C PHE A 130 -5.31 33.71 14.02
N THR A 131 -6.19 33.86 13.01
CA THR A 131 -7.26 34.89 13.06
C THR A 131 -8.57 34.38 13.63
N ASP A 132 -8.92 33.11 13.39
CA ASP A 132 -10.27 32.57 13.64
C ASP A 132 -10.20 31.16 14.27
N LEU A 133 -9.46 31.01 15.37
CA LEU A 133 -9.38 29.72 16.07
C LEU A 133 -10.74 29.35 16.68
N PRO A 134 -11.18 28.09 16.54
CA PRO A 134 -12.37 27.63 17.25
C PRO A 134 -12.17 27.73 18.77
N ALA A 135 -13.27 27.96 19.50
CA ALA A 135 -13.25 28.01 20.95
C ALA A 135 -12.65 26.72 21.55
N GLY A 136 -11.76 26.86 22.55
CA GLY A 136 -11.08 25.74 23.21
C GLY A 136 -9.70 25.39 22.65
N TRP A 137 -9.33 25.93 21.49
CA TRP A 137 -7.99 25.73 20.90
C TRP A 137 -7.00 26.75 21.46
N SER A 138 -5.80 26.28 21.84
CA SER A 138 -4.75 27.14 22.39
C SER A 138 -3.47 27.03 21.56
N VAL A 139 -3.04 28.12 20.94
CA VAL A 139 -1.75 28.22 20.24
C VAL A 139 -1.02 29.48 20.70
N PRO A 140 0.28 29.64 20.41
CA PRO A 140 0.97 30.90 20.63
C PRO A 140 0.23 32.05 19.93
N GLU A 141 0.04 33.19 20.61
CA GLU A 141 -0.66 34.36 20.05
C GLU A 141 0.00 34.85 18.76
N GLU A 142 1.34 34.91 18.74
CA GLU A 142 2.14 35.34 17.60
C GLU A 142 3.44 34.51 17.50
N VAL A 143 3.89 34.24 16.27
CA VAL A 143 5.19 33.62 15.97
C VAL A 143 5.91 34.44 14.91
N THR A 144 7.12 34.93 15.20
CA THR A 144 7.93 35.69 14.24
C THR A 144 8.89 34.77 13.49
N VAL A 145 8.74 34.71 12.17
CA VAL A 145 9.69 34.09 11.24
C VAL A 145 10.78 35.10 10.92
N ALA A 146 12.02 34.81 11.30
CA ALA A 146 13.16 35.68 11.04
C ALA A 146 13.37 35.87 9.52
N ALA A 147 14.03 36.98 9.14
CA ALA A 147 14.23 37.34 7.73
C ALA A 147 15.02 36.29 6.92
N ASP A 148 15.85 35.50 7.59
CA ASP A 148 16.67 34.41 7.05
C ASP A 148 15.99 33.02 7.10
N GLN A 149 14.75 32.95 7.59
CA GLN A 149 13.95 31.73 7.69
C GLN A 149 12.74 31.79 6.75
N SER A 150 12.32 30.65 6.22
CA SER A 150 11.17 30.54 5.31
C SER A 150 10.05 29.67 5.86
N HIS A 151 10.14 29.19 7.10
CA HIS A 151 9.15 28.29 7.67
C HIS A 151 9.05 28.41 9.20
N ALA A 152 7.85 28.19 9.73
CA ALA A 152 7.56 28.03 11.14
C ALA A 152 6.65 26.83 11.38
N GLU A 153 6.88 26.13 12.49
CA GLU A 153 6.05 25.02 12.94
C GLU A 153 5.26 25.41 14.19
N PHE A 154 4.00 25.01 14.23
CA PHE A 154 3.08 25.26 15.33
C PHE A 154 2.64 23.92 15.90
N SER A 155 2.79 23.76 17.22
CA SER A 155 2.11 22.67 17.92
C SER A 155 0.68 23.11 18.23
N LEU A 156 -0.27 22.47 17.58
CA LEU A 156 -1.70 22.74 17.66
C LEU A 156 -2.36 21.68 18.56
N PRO A 157 -2.61 21.94 19.85
CA PRO A 157 -3.34 21.02 20.71
C PRO A 157 -4.81 20.96 20.30
N ILE A 158 -5.26 19.78 19.91
CA ILE A 158 -6.64 19.52 19.48
C ILE A 158 -7.46 19.15 20.73
N PRO A 159 -8.52 19.90 21.06
CA PRO A 159 -9.42 19.54 22.15
C PRO A 159 -10.01 18.13 21.97
N ALA A 160 -10.26 17.42 23.09
CA ALA A 160 -10.85 16.08 23.03
C ALA A 160 -12.29 16.07 22.48
N ASP A 161 -12.99 17.20 22.62
CA ASP A 161 -14.33 17.48 22.12
C ASP A 161 -14.33 18.32 20.83
N ALA A 162 -13.20 18.36 20.12
CA ALA A 162 -13.09 19.07 18.85
C ALA A 162 -14.14 18.60 17.83
N PRO A 163 -14.67 19.51 16.99
CA PRO A 163 -15.58 19.14 15.91
C PRO A 163 -14.89 18.22 14.90
N SER A 164 -15.68 17.49 14.09
CA SER A 164 -15.13 16.56 13.09
C SER A 164 -14.37 17.24 11.95
N SER A 165 -14.44 18.56 11.82
CA SER A 165 -13.68 19.32 10.83
C SER A 165 -13.20 20.66 11.39
N ILE A 166 -12.12 21.16 10.82
CA ILE A 166 -11.54 22.47 11.16
C ILE A 166 -11.18 23.24 9.91
N ALA A 167 -11.28 24.57 9.99
CA ALA A 167 -10.70 25.49 9.02
C ALA A 167 -9.72 26.43 9.75
N LEU A 168 -8.48 26.52 9.29
CA LEU A 168 -7.46 27.40 9.86
C LEU A 168 -6.97 28.42 8.83
N ARG A 169 -6.60 29.59 9.32
CA ARG A 169 -5.96 30.67 8.57
C ARG A 169 -5.00 31.42 9.49
N LEU A 170 -3.89 31.87 8.92
CA LEU A 170 -2.97 32.80 9.55
C LEU A 170 -3.12 34.20 8.96
N SER A 171 -3.01 35.22 9.80
CA SER A 171 -2.58 36.55 9.39
C SER A 171 -1.06 36.65 9.51
N ALA A 172 -0.44 37.25 8.52
CA ALA A 172 0.99 37.53 8.48
C ALA A 172 1.21 39.03 8.39
N SER A 173 1.91 39.61 9.37
CA SER A 173 2.26 41.03 9.39
C SER A 173 3.76 41.21 9.23
N SER A 174 4.17 42.20 8.43
CA SER A 174 5.58 42.51 8.19
C SER A 174 5.75 43.97 7.77
N GLN A 175 6.98 44.38 7.48
CA GLN A 175 7.32 45.68 6.93
C GLN A 175 7.88 45.53 5.52
N TYR A 176 7.55 46.46 4.63
CA TYR A 176 8.17 46.58 3.32
C TYR A 176 8.50 48.05 3.07
N GLN A 177 9.78 48.36 2.84
CA GLN A 177 10.26 49.75 2.65
C GLN A 177 9.80 50.72 3.76
N GLY A 178 9.77 50.25 5.02
CA GLY A 178 9.38 51.05 6.18
C GLY A 178 7.88 51.22 6.40
N GLN A 179 7.02 50.56 5.61
CA GLN A 179 5.57 50.53 5.82
C GLN A 179 5.10 49.16 6.31
N THR A 180 4.27 49.15 7.34
CA THR A 180 3.63 47.92 7.83
C THR A 180 2.48 47.51 6.93
N PHE A 181 2.38 46.22 6.66
CA PHE A 181 1.28 45.61 5.92
C PHE A 181 0.88 44.29 6.57
N SER A 182 -0.26 43.73 6.16
CA SER A 182 -0.68 42.40 6.58
C SER A 182 -1.31 41.65 5.42
N VAL A 183 -0.99 40.36 5.30
CA VAL A 183 -1.57 39.43 4.33
C VAL A 183 -2.18 38.24 5.08
N SER A 184 -3.07 37.51 4.42
CA SER A 184 -3.64 36.27 4.97
C SER A 184 -3.09 35.06 4.24
N SER A 185 -2.91 33.95 4.95
CA SER A 185 -2.61 32.67 4.32
C SER A 185 -3.81 32.11 3.55
N ASN A 186 -3.56 31.03 2.81
CA ASN A 186 -4.61 30.11 2.38
C ASN A 186 -5.44 29.61 3.58
N VAL A 187 -6.70 29.25 3.33
CA VAL A 187 -7.53 28.53 4.31
C VAL A 187 -7.28 27.05 4.12
N VAL A 188 -6.75 26.41 5.15
CA VAL A 188 -6.63 24.95 5.19
C VAL A 188 -7.82 24.35 5.89
N ARG A 189 -8.36 23.27 5.34
CA ARG A 189 -9.43 22.49 5.96
C ARG A 189 -8.93 21.08 6.26
N GLY A 190 -9.24 20.57 7.44
CA GLY A 190 -8.86 19.22 7.88
C GLY A 190 -10.04 18.49 8.51
N GLN A 191 -10.01 17.16 8.43
CA GLN A 191 -10.92 16.28 9.18
C GLN A 191 -10.24 15.85 10.47
N ILE A 192 -10.96 15.90 11.58
CA ILE A 192 -10.47 15.50 12.90
C ILE A 192 -11.06 14.13 13.22
N GLN A 193 -10.19 13.16 13.44
CA GLN A 193 -10.56 11.82 13.85
C GLN A 193 -10.72 11.76 15.37
N PRO A 194 -11.73 11.03 15.89
CA PRO A 194 -11.85 10.82 17.33
C PRO A 194 -10.68 9.99 17.85
N SER A 195 -10.22 10.30 19.07
CA SER A 195 -9.26 9.46 19.80
C SER A 195 -9.78 8.03 19.96
N PRO A 196 -8.91 7.02 19.87
CA PRO A 196 -9.27 5.68 20.35
C PRO A 196 -9.49 5.71 21.88
N GLN A 197 -10.36 4.84 22.40
CA GLN A 197 -10.61 4.74 23.85
C GLN A 197 -9.42 4.11 24.59
N ARG A 198 -8.76 3.16 23.91
CA ARG A 198 -7.51 2.55 24.37
C ARG A 198 -6.62 2.27 23.17
N ILE A 199 -5.33 2.19 23.43
CA ILE A 199 -4.34 1.70 22.49
C ILE A 199 -3.65 0.47 23.05
N GLU A 200 -3.13 -0.34 22.13
CA GLU A 200 -2.28 -1.48 22.40
C GLU A 200 -1.11 -1.44 21.43
N ALA A 201 0.09 -1.29 21.98
CA ALA A 201 1.32 -1.30 21.24
C ALA A 201 1.96 -2.70 21.26
N PHE A 202 2.47 -3.12 20.11
CA PHE A 202 3.21 -4.36 19.93
C PHE A 202 4.64 -4.07 19.46
N PRO A 203 5.67 -4.75 20.01
CA PRO A 203 5.57 -5.68 21.13
C PRO A 203 5.34 -4.94 22.46
N SER A 204 4.87 -5.67 23.49
CA SER A 204 4.59 -5.12 24.82
C SER A 204 5.86 -4.86 25.67
N SER A 205 7.02 -5.29 25.18
CA SER A 205 8.35 -4.99 25.70
C SER A 205 9.37 -5.10 24.58
N ILE A 206 10.43 -4.31 24.59
CA ILE A 206 11.41 -4.24 23.51
C ILE A 206 12.81 -4.55 24.04
N VAL A 207 13.52 -5.44 23.36
CA VAL A 207 14.93 -5.76 23.66
C VAL A 207 15.74 -5.57 22.37
N LEU A 208 16.76 -4.72 22.44
CA LEU A 208 17.70 -4.44 21.34
C LEU A 208 19.09 -4.91 21.76
N SER A 209 19.63 -5.93 21.09
CA SER A 209 20.80 -6.68 21.59
C SER A 209 22.11 -6.46 20.81
N ASP A 210 22.12 -5.56 19.83
CA ASP A 210 23.32 -5.15 19.10
C ASP A 210 23.12 -3.79 18.38
N PRO A 211 24.19 -3.09 17.95
CA PRO A 211 24.08 -1.78 17.27
C PRO A 211 23.26 -1.73 15.98
N ARG A 212 23.01 -2.88 15.35
CA ARG A 212 22.21 -3.00 14.12
C ARG A 212 20.79 -3.50 14.42
N ALA A 213 20.48 -3.81 15.68
CA ALA A 213 19.14 -4.17 16.10
C ALA A 213 18.18 -3.00 15.85
N ARG A 214 16.92 -3.34 15.64
CA ARG A 214 15.83 -2.39 15.43
C ARG A 214 14.53 -3.08 15.77
N GLN A 215 13.49 -2.30 16.06
CA GLN A 215 12.17 -2.83 16.36
C GLN A 215 11.08 -1.98 15.71
N GLN A 216 10.27 -2.58 14.83
CA GLN A 216 9.01 -1.99 14.39
C GLN A 216 8.00 -2.06 15.55
N VAL A 217 7.42 -0.92 15.90
CA VAL A 217 6.29 -0.83 16.82
C VAL A 217 5.01 -0.72 16.00
N LEU A 218 4.02 -1.53 16.35
CA LEU A 218 2.66 -1.41 15.82
C LEU A 218 1.77 -0.83 16.90
N VAL A 219 0.84 0.04 16.52
CA VAL A 219 -0.12 0.62 17.46
C VAL A 219 -1.52 0.30 16.96
N SER A 220 -2.24 -0.52 17.72
CA SER A 220 -3.65 -0.81 17.49
C SER A 220 -4.50 0.05 18.42
N GLY A 221 -5.46 0.79 17.86
CA GLY A 221 -6.44 1.58 18.61
C GLY A 221 -7.80 0.93 18.58
N TYR A 222 -8.56 1.10 19.66
CA TYR A 222 -9.89 0.48 19.82
C TYR A 222 -10.93 1.57 20.10
N GLY A 223 -11.98 1.58 19.28
CA GLY A 223 -13.14 2.44 19.46
C GLY A 223 -14.25 1.78 20.28
N HIS A 224 -15.48 2.30 20.14
CA HIS A 224 -16.66 1.73 20.80
C HIS A 224 -17.05 0.32 20.31
N ASP A 225 -16.63 -0.05 19.10
CA ASP A 225 -16.86 -1.37 18.50
C ASP A 225 -15.86 -2.44 19.00
N ASP A 226 -14.87 -2.04 19.81
CA ASP A 226 -13.74 -2.85 20.31
C ASP A 226 -13.01 -3.63 19.19
N LYS A 227 -13.06 -3.13 17.96
CA LYS A 227 -12.31 -3.69 16.83
C LYS A 227 -10.96 -2.98 16.71
N PRO A 228 -9.86 -3.72 16.55
CA PRO A 228 -8.55 -3.11 16.38
C PRO A 228 -8.47 -2.40 15.04
N ARG A 229 -8.02 -1.14 15.07
CA ARG A 229 -7.66 -0.35 13.88
C ARG A 229 -6.18 0.00 13.95
N ASP A 230 -5.52 0.10 12.81
CA ASP A 230 -4.12 0.52 12.79
C ASP A 230 -4.00 2.03 13.03
N TRP A 231 -3.19 2.40 14.01
CA TRP A 231 -2.83 3.79 14.33
C TRP A 231 -1.31 3.99 14.29
N THR A 232 -0.56 3.07 13.69
CA THR A 232 0.90 3.03 13.77
C THR A 232 1.56 4.27 13.17
N GLN A 233 1.06 4.76 12.03
CA GLN A 233 1.56 5.98 11.39
C GLN A 233 1.11 7.27 12.10
N ALA A 234 -0.05 7.21 12.75
CA ALA A 234 -0.66 8.33 13.47
C ALA A 234 -0.15 8.46 14.91
N ALA A 235 0.46 7.41 15.46
CA ALA A 235 0.98 7.39 16.81
C ALA A 235 2.26 8.21 16.94
N ARG A 236 2.33 9.02 18.00
CA ARG A 236 3.58 9.64 18.44
C ARG A 236 4.30 8.68 19.37
N LEU A 237 5.54 8.37 19.01
CA LEU A 237 6.43 7.49 19.76
C LEU A 237 7.58 8.33 20.30
N THR A 238 7.80 8.32 21.61
CA THR A 238 8.83 9.13 22.27
C THR A 238 9.61 8.28 23.26
N SER A 239 10.93 8.20 23.08
CA SER A 239 11.83 7.61 24.08
C SER A 239 11.95 8.57 25.26
N LEU A 240 11.75 8.08 26.49
CA LEU A 240 11.98 8.89 27.70
C LEU A 240 13.46 9.15 27.96
N ASP A 241 14.37 8.37 27.36
CA ASP A 241 15.80 8.67 27.31
C ASP A 241 16.30 8.56 25.86
N PRO A 242 16.39 9.70 25.13
CA PRO A 242 16.85 9.72 23.75
C PRO A 242 18.34 9.41 23.58
N ASN A 243 19.12 9.24 24.67
CA ASN A 243 20.51 8.79 24.58
C ASN A 243 20.63 7.27 24.52
N ILE A 244 19.59 6.54 24.94
CA ILE A 244 19.56 5.07 24.95
C ILE A 244 18.94 4.55 23.65
N VAL A 245 17.81 5.14 23.22
CA VAL A 245 17.10 4.75 22.00
C VAL A 245 16.66 5.96 21.20
N GLU A 246 16.94 5.89 19.90
CA GLU A 246 16.38 6.80 18.90
C GLU A 246 15.09 6.24 18.31
N VAL A 247 14.08 7.09 18.14
CA VAL A 247 12.82 6.75 17.47
C VAL A 247 12.79 7.43 16.10
N ARG A 248 12.63 6.66 15.03
CA ARG A 248 12.45 7.17 13.66
C ARG A 248 11.13 6.64 13.10
N GLY A 249 10.12 7.49 13.05
CA GLY A 249 8.75 7.07 12.75
C GLY A 249 8.29 6.03 13.76
N SER A 250 7.93 4.84 13.29
CA SER A 250 7.49 3.72 14.13
C SER A 250 8.58 2.68 14.42
N VAL A 251 9.85 3.01 14.18
CA VAL A 251 10.99 2.10 14.37
C VAL A 251 11.96 2.65 15.41
N LEU A 252 12.36 1.78 16.35
CA LEU A 252 13.38 2.08 17.36
C LEU A 252 14.77 1.62 16.90
N PHE A 253 15.79 2.41 17.21
CA PHE A 253 17.20 2.12 16.97
C PHE A 253 18.01 2.32 18.27
N PRO A 254 18.91 1.39 18.63
CA PRO A 254 19.69 1.51 19.86
C PRO A 254 20.86 2.50 19.69
N LEU A 255 21.16 3.25 20.74
CA LEU A 255 22.25 4.23 20.79
C LEU A 255 23.29 3.91 21.87
N SER A 256 22.86 3.50 23.06
CA SER A 256 23.75 3.10 24.16
C SER A 256 23.11 2.03 25.05
N ASP A 257 23.94 1.22 25.72
CA ASP A 257 23.48 0.18 26.66
C ASP A 257 22.71 0.83 27.82
N GLY A 258 21.56 0.27 28.20
CA GLY A 258 20.73 0.80 29.28
C GLY A 258 19.27 0.35 29.21
N SER A 259 18.45 0.91 30.09
CA SER A 259 17.00 0.69 30.10
C SER A 259 16.28 2.02 30.06
N THR A 260 15.20 2.09 29.29
CA THR A 260 14.32 3.26 29.19
C THR A 260 12.88 2.82 28.95
N GLU A 261 11.98 3.77 28.80
CA GLU A 261 10.60 3.53 28.39
C GLU A 261 10.28 4.26 27.10
N LEU A 262 9.45 3.64 26.27
CA LEU A 262 8.85 4.24 25.09
C LEU A 262 7.42 4.65 25.42
N LEU A 263 7.17 5.96 25.38
CA LEU A 263 5.83 6.52 25.47
C LEU A 263 5.17 6.48 24.09
N VAL A 264 4.03 5.79 23.99
CA VAL A 264 3.17 5.72 22.80
C VAL A 264 1.92 6.54 23.04
N GLU A 265 1.62 7.47 22.13
CA GLU A 265 0.47 8.37 22.26
C GLU A 265 -0.34 8.43 20.96
N VAL A 266 -1.66 8.30 21.08
CA VAL A 266 -2.62 8.52 19.99
C VAL A 266 -3.76 9.38 20.52
N GLY A 267 -3.75 10.66 20.16
CA GLY A 267 -4.68 11.62 20.74
C GLY A 267 -4.53 11.66 22.27
N SER A 268 -5.60 11.32 22.97
CA SER A 268 -5.65 11.24 24.44
C SER A 268 -5.23 9.88 25.02
N ALA A 269 -5.14 8.83 24.20
CA ALA A 269 -4.75 7.50 24.65
C ALA A 269 -3.22 7.38 24.72
N ARG A 270 -2.72 6.78 25.80
CA ARG A 270 -1.28 6.62 26.05
C ARG A 270 -0.94 5.25 26.62
N GLN A 271 0.24 4.74 26.26
CA GLN A 271 0.80 3.50 26.80
C GLN A 271 2.32 3.65 26.92
N SER A 272 2.90 3.11 28.00
CA SER A 272 4.35 3.01 28.14
C SER A 272 4.80 1.57 27.88
N ILE A 273 5.94 1.40 27.21
CA ILE A 273 6.57 0.12 26.89
C ILE A 273 8.00 0.13 27.43
N ALA A 274 8.38 -0.92 28.16
CA ALA A 274 9.77 -1.07 28.61
C ALA A 274 10.70 -1.37 27.43
N VAL A 275 11.85 -0.69 27.38
CA VAL A 275 12.88 -0.88 26.37
C VAL A 275 14.23 -1.15 27.03
N GLU A 276 14.88 -2.24 26.64
CA GLU A 276 16.21 -2.62 27.12
C GLU A 276 17.19 -2.69 25.94
N VAL A 277 18.34 -2.03 26.08
CA VAL A 277 19.42 -2.00 25.10
C VAL A 277 20.67 -2.62 25.70
N SER A 278 21.27 -3.54 24.97
CA SER A 278 22.54 -4.18 25.35
C SER A 278 23.39 -4.51 24.12
N GLY A 279 24.67 -4.82 24.35
CA GLY A 279 25.55 -5.32 23.31
C GLY A 279 26.15 -4.25 22.39
N MET A 280 26.08 -2.96 22.76
CA MET A 280 26.52 -1.87 21.89
C MET A 280 28.03 -1.88 21.57
N ASN A 281 28.84 -2.54 22.41
CA ASN A 281 30.28 -2.69 22.23
C ASN A 281 30.71 -3.93 21.41
N ALA A 282 29.75 -4.75 20.96
CA ALA A 282 30.02 -6.00 20.25
C ALA A 282 29.17 -6.10 18.96
N PRO A 283 29.47 -5.31 17.92
CA PRO A 283 28.69 -5.33 16.70
C PRO A 283 28.75 -6.70 16.02
N ARG A 284 27.57 -7.29 15.76
CA ARG A 284 27.47 -8.55 15.03
C ARG A 284 27.78 -8.32 13.55
N PRO A 285 28.64 -9.14 12.91
CA PRO A 285 28.88 -9.07 11.47
C PRO A 285 27.59 -9.31 10.68
N VAL A 286 27.55 -8.82 9.45
CA VAL A 286 26.42 -9.05 8.53
C VAL A 286 26.34 -10.55 8.22
N ALA A 287 25.23 -11.17 8.58
CA ALA A 287 25.02 -12.59 8.36
C ALA A 287 24.71 -12.88 6.88
N PHE A 288 25.39 -13.87 6.32
CA PHE A 288 25.26 -14.25 4.93
C PHE A 288 23.84 -14.76 4.62
N GLU A 289 23.39 -15.78 5.33
CA GLU A 289 22.08 -16.41 5.08
C GLU A 289 20.96 -15.42 5.38
N THR A 290 20.89 -14.91 6.61
CA THR A 290 19.72 -14.20 7.14
C THR A 290 19.65 -12.72 6.78
N GLU A 291 20.70 -12.16 6.17
CA GLU A 291 20.72 -10.74 5.75
C GLU A 291 21.12 -10.58 4.28
N VAL A 292 22.26 -11.14 3.83
CA VAL A 292 22.74 -10.97 2.44
C VAL A 292 21.80 -11.63 1.43
N LEU A 293 21.45 -12.91 1.64
CA LEU A 293 20.56 -13.61 0.71
C LEU A 293 19.14 -13.03 0.72
N VAL A 294 18.70 -12.55 1.88
CA VAL A 294 17.41 -11.87 2.03
C VAL A 294 17.41 -10.53 1.31
N ALA A 295 18.48 -9.74 1.43
CA ALA A 295 18.64 -8.48 0.71
C ALA A 295 18.58 -8.67 -0.81
N LEU A 296 19.24 -9.72 -1.34
CA LEU A 296 19.14 -10.09 -2.75
C LEU A 296 17.73 -10.52 -3.15
N SER A 297 17.04 -11.24 -2.27
CA SER A 297 15.67 -11.72 -2.50
C SER A 297 14.66 -10.58 -2.51
N LYS A 298 14.76 -9.64 -1.56
CA LYS A 298 13.89 -8.46 -1.48
C LYS A 298 14.00 -7.59 -2.73
N GLN A 299 15.19 -7.49 -3.32
CA GLN A 299 15.42 -6.75 -4.56
C GLN A 299 15.15 -7.57 -5.83
N GLY A 300 14.63 -8.80 -5.69
CA GLY A 300 14.30 -9.66 -6.83
C GLY A 300 15.50 -10.20 -7.61
N CYS A 301 16.75 -9.99 -7.14
CA CYS A 301 17.97 -10.39 -7.84
C CYS A 301 18.03 -11.90 -8.09
N ASN A 302 17.58 -12.70 -7.12
CA ASN A 302 17.52 -14.17 -7.19
C ASN A 302 16.09 -14.68 -7.46
N SER A 303 15.25 -13.87 -8.13
CA SER A 303 13.97 -14.33 -8.65
C SER A 303 14.14 -15.23 -9.89
N GLY A 304 13.09 -15.98 -10.25
CA GLY A 304 13.11 -16.89 -11.40
C GLY A 304 13.27 -16.17 -12.75
N ALA A 305 12.91 -14.89 -12.84
CA ALA A 305 13.15 -14.07 -14.04
C ALA A 305 14.63 -13.63 -14.17
N CYS A 306 15.37 -13.60 -13.05
CA CYS A 306 16.74 -13.12 -12.94
C CYS A 306 17.72 -14.25 -12.61
N HIS A 307 18.59 -14.06 -11.61
CA HIS A 307 19.66 -15.00 -11.29
C HIS A 307 19.19 -16.26 -10.57
N GLY A 308 17.93 -16.29 -10.08
CA GLY A 308 17.31 -17.48 -9.49
C GLY A 308 16.72 -18.47 -10.49
N SER A 309 16.89 -18.22 -11.80
CA SER A 309 16.55 -19.20 -12.84
C SER A 309 17.48 -20.43 -12.76
N PRO A 310 17.05 -21.63 -13.19
CA PRO A 310 17.88 -22.84 -13.13
C PRO A 310 19.26 -22.71 -13.80
N SER A 311 19.36 -21.90 -14.85
CA SER A 311 20.61 -21.60 -15.58
C SER A 311 21.33 -20.34 -15.09
N GLY A 312 20.70 -19.54 -14.23
CA GLY A 312 21.11 -18.16 -13.97
C GLY A 312 21.06 -17.27 -15.22
N LYS A 313 21.69 -16.09 -15.11
CA LYS A 313 21.84 -15.12 -16.21
C LYS A 313 23.28 -14.62 -16.29
N GLY A 314 23.82 -14.55 -17.50
CA GLY A 314 25.16 -13.99 -17.75
C GLY A 314 26.28 -14.70 -16.98
N GLY A 315 26.18 -16.03 -16.81
CA GLY A 315 27.15 -16.83 -16.04
C GLY A 315 27.12 -16.57 -14.54
N PHE A 316 26.02 -16.01 -14.00
CA PHE A 316 25.80 -15.83 -12.57
C PHE A 316 24.45 -16.45 -12.19
N ARG A 317 24.50 -17.42 -11.27
CA ARG A 317 23.34 -18.21 -10.84
C ARG A 317 23.25 -18.22 -9.33
N LEU A 318 22.11 -17.81 -8.82
CA LEU A 318 21.75 -17.93 -7.42
C LEU A 318 20.64 -18.96 -7.27
N SER A 319 20.46 -19.48 -6.07
CA SER A 319 19.29 -20.26 -5.72
C SER A 319 18.04 -19.39 -5.80
N LEU A 320 16.90 -19.98 -6.16
CA LEU A 320 15.65 -19.24 -6.24
C LEU A 320 15.24 -18.76 -4.84
N ARG A 321 15.21 -17.44 -4.63
CA ARG A 321 14.78 -16.81 -3.37
C ARG A 321 15.51 -17.39 -2.13
N ALA A 322 16.83 -17.59 -2.23
CA ALA A 322 17.72 -18.00 -1.14
C ALA A 322 17.49 -19.43 -0.59
N PHE A 323 16.96 -20.32 -1.42
CA PHE A 323 16.63 -21.69 -1.01
C PHE A 323 17.84 -22.61 -0.79
N ASP A 324 18.93 -22.42 -1.54
CA ASP A 324 20.15 -23.26 -1.44
C ASP A 324 21.34 -22.41 -1.04
N ARG A 325 21.59 -22.37 0.28
CA ARG A 325 22.69 -21.62 0.88
C ARG A 325 24.05 -22.07 0.36
N GLN A 326 24.26 -23.36 0.15
CA GLN A 326 25.58 -23.88 -0.24
C GLN A 326 25.91 -23.44 -1.66
N LEU A 327 24.93 -23.50 -2.56
CA LEU A 327 25.04 -22.95 -3.89
C LEU A 327 25.33 -21.45 -3.85
N ASP A 328 24.52 -20.69 -3.09
CA ASP A 328 24.68 -19.23 -3.03
C ASP A 328 26.04 -18.81 -2.42
N GLU A 329 26.51 -19.52 -1.39
CA GLU A 329 27.83 -19.30 -0.78
C GLU A 329 28.94 -19.52 -1.81
N LEU A 330 28.89 -20.65 -2.53
CA LEU A 330 29.85 -20.96 -3.57
C LEU A 330 29.85 -19.88 -4.66
N THR A 331 28.68 -19.50 -5.16
CA THR A 331 28.54 -18.55 -6.28
C THR A 331 28.91 -17.12 -5.90
N LEU A 332 28.51 -16.63 -4.73
CA LEU A 332 28.80 -15.26 -4.31
C LEU A 332 30.25 -15.07 -3.86
N ILE A 333 30.83 -16.08 -3.21
CA ILE A 333 32.14 -15.93 -2.54
C ILE A 333 33.27 -16.52 -3.38
N ARG A 334 33.07 -17.68 -4.02
CA ARG A 334 34.18 -18.49 -4.58
C ARG A 334 34.19 -18.56 -6.11
N GLU A 335 33.04 -18.59 -6.77
CA GLU A 335 32.97 -18.73 -8.22
C GLU A 335 33.67 -17.58 -8.96
N ASP A 336 34.25 -17.92 -10.11
CA ASP A 336 35.05 -16.99 -10.93
C ASP A 336 36.10 -16.21 -10.11
N PHE A 337 36.76 -16.88 -9.17
CA PHE A 337 37.78 -16.31 -8.29
C PHE A 337 37.28 -15.09 -7.48
N GLY A 338 36.00 -15.07 -7.10
CA GLY A 338 35.42 -14.01 -6.28
C GLY A 338 35.24 -12.67 -7.01
N ARG A 339 35.32 -12.64 -8.35
CA ARG A 339 35.31 -11.39 -9.16
C ARG A 339 34.11 -10.44 -8.92
N ARG A 340 33.06 -10.92 -8.27
CA ARG A 340 31.82 -10.17 -8.03
C ARG A 340 31.89 -9.26 -6.80
N VAL A 341 32.80 -9.57 -5.88
CA VAL A 341 33.02 -8.83 -4.64
C VAL A 341 34.43 -8.25 -4.65
N ASN A 342 34.57 -7.02 -4.16
CA ASN A 342 35.85 -6.37 -3.95
C ASN A 342 35.94 -5.91 -2.48
N PRO A 343 36.46 -6.75 -1.57
CA PRO A 343 36.53 -6.40 -0.15
C PRO A 343 37.39 -5.15 0.15
N LEU A 344 38.37 -4.84 -0.69
CA LEU A 344 39.23 -3.65 -0.52
C LEU A 344 38.48 -2.36 -0.85
N GLU A 345 37.63 -2.41 -1.89
CA GLU A 345 36.80 -1.28 -2.31
C GLU A 345 35.35 -1.76 -2.47
N ALA A 346 34.68 -2.04 -1.35
CA ALA A 346 33.36 -2.70 -1.31
C ALA A 346 32.34 -2.05 -2.26
N ALA A 347 32.28 -0.71 -2.29
CA ALA A 347 31.38 0.04 -3.14
C ALA A 347 31.59 -0.19 -4.65
N LYS A 348 32.80 -0.61 -5.08
CA LYS A 348 33.15 -0.90 -6.49
C LYS A 348 32.85 -2.34 -6.91
N SER A 349 32.29 -3.15 -6.02
CA SER A 349 31.95 -4.55 -6.31
C SER A 349 30.92 -4.65 -7.44
N LEU A 350 31.12 -5.59 -8.38
CA LEU A 350 30.15 -5.82 -9.45
C LEU A 350 28.77 -6.20 -8.91
N LEU A 351 28.72 -6.89 -7.75
CA LEU A 351 27.49 -7.24 -7.04
C LEU A 351 26.64 -6.00 -6.66
N LEU A 352 27.27 -4.82 -6.49
CA LEU A 352 26.58 -3.55 -6.24
C LEU A 352 26.43 -2.71 -7.52
N HIS A 353 27.51 -2.59 -8.30
CA HIS A 353 27.54 -1.72 -9.48
C HIS A 353 26.50 -2.11 -10.55
N LYS A 354 26.26 -3.40 -10.77
CA LYS A 354 25.28 -3.86 -11.76
C LYS A 354 23.85 -3.50 -11.38
N PRO A 355 23.32 -3.88 -10.21
CA PRO A 355 21.95 -3.52 -9.85
C PRO A 355 21.77 -2.01 -9.58
N LEU A 356 22.84 -1.25 -9.32
CA LEU A 356 22.83 0.23 -9.31
C LEU A 356 22.87 0.86 -10.71
N MET A 357 23.06 0.08 -11.78
CA MET A 357 23.29 0.57 -13.15
C MET A 357 24.53 1.45 -13.33
N LYS A 358 25.53 1.34 -12.43
CA LYS A 358 26.88 1.91 -12.65
C LYS A 358 27.67 1.15 -13.71
N VAL A 359 27.26 -0.09 -13.98
CA VAL A 359 27.70 -0.92 -15.11
C VAL A 359 26.47 -1.52 -15.77
N ALA A 360 26.50 -1.72 -17.09
CA ALA A 360 25.38 -2.29 -17.83
C ALA A 360 24.89 -3.62 -17.23
N HIS A 361 23.58 -3.68 -16.96
CA HIS A 361 22.92 -4.82 -16.36
C HIS A 361 21.61 -5.12 -17.08
N GLY A 362 21.49 -6.31 -17.67
CA GLY A 362 20.30 -6.71 -18.41
C GLY A 362 19.02 -6.84 -17.56
N GLY A 363 19.17 -6.96 -16.23
CA GLY A 363 18.04 -6.94 -15.29
C GLY A 363 17.59 -5.52 -14.88
N GLY A 364 18.20 -4.47 -15.42
CA GLY A 364 17.88 -3.08 -15.08
C GLY A 364 18.35 -2.68 -13.67
N LYS A 365 17.85 -1.52 -13.21
CA LYS A 365 18.13 -1.00 -11.86
C LYS A 365 17.28 -1.75 -10.84
N GLN A 366 17.94 -2.50 -9.95
CA GLN A 366 17.31 -3.31 -8.91
C GLN A 366 17.69 -2.84 -7.49
N LEU A 367 18.64 -1.90 -7.38
CA LEU A 367 19.15 -1.43 -6.11
C LEU A 367 19.34 0.09 -6.16
N HIS A 368 19.17 0.74 -5.02
CA HIS A 368 19.45 2.14 -4.78
C HIS A 368 20.42 2.30 -3.60
N GLU A 369 21.16 3.41 -3.49
CA GLU A 369 22.18 3.58 -2.44
C GLU A 369 21.56 3.81 -1.06
N GLU A 370 20.33 4.34 -1.04
CA GLU A 370 19.48 4.54 0.11
C GLU A 370 18.77 3.26 0.57
N ASP A 371 18.76 2.19 -0.23
CA ASP A 371 18.13 0.93 0.16
C ASP A 371 18.90 0.28 1.32
N VAL A 372 18.19 -0.25 2.32
CA VAL A 372 18.83 -1.03 3.40
C VAL A 372 19.58 -2.25 2.84
N ALA A 373 19.05 -2.87 1.78
CA ALA A 373 19.70 -3.95 1.07
C ALA A 373 21.10 -3.55 0.55
N TYR A 374 21.29 -2.31 0.08
CA TYR A 374 22.59 -1.84 -0.38
C TYR A 374 23.59 -1.79 0.77
N GLN A 375 23.18 -1.23 1.91
CA GLN A 375 24.04 -1.14 3.10
C GLN A 375 24.45 -2.52 3.61
N ILE A 376 23.51 -3.47 3.65
CA ILE A 376 23.79 -4.87 4.03
C ILE A 376 24.83 -5.49 3.11
N LEU A 377 24.61 -5.44 1.79
CA LEU A 377 25.51 -6.02 0.81
C LEU A 377 26.89 -5.36 0.85
N ARG A 378 26.95 -4.02 0.95
CA ARG A 378 28.19 -3.26 1.03
C ARG A 378 28.98 -3.60 2.29
N ASN A 379 28.32 -3.64 3.44
CA ASN A 379 28.96 -3.93 4.73
C ASN A 379 29.48 -5.36 4.78
N TRP A 380 28.67 -6.33 4.33
CA TRP A 380 29.12 -7.73 4.20
C TRP A 380 30.37 -7.87 3.34
N ILE A 381 30.44 -7.17 2.20
CA ILE A 381 31.63 -7.17 1.34
C ILE A 381 32.83 -6.52 2.06
N ALA A 382 32.63 -5.38 2.73
CA ALA A 382 33.66 -4.69 3.48
C ALA A 382 34.19 -5.53 4.65
N GLU A 383 33.36 -6.39 5.24
CA GLU A 383 33.73 -7.37 6.28
C GLU A 383 34.46 -8.61 5.71
N GLY A 384 34.66 -8.67 4.40
CA GLY A 384 35.41 -9.71 3.72
C GLY A 384 34.55 -10.75 2.99
N ALA A 385 33.26 -10.47 2.78
CA ALA A 385 32.33 -11.34 2.04
C ALA A 385 32.32 -12.79 2.57
N ARG A 386 32.24 -12.95 3.88
CA ARG A 386 32.39 -14.25 4.56
C ARG A 386 31.07 -15.01 4.61
N ALA A 387 31.16 -16.34 4.59
CA ALA A 387 30.03 -17.20 4.93
C ALA A 387 29.74 -17.13 6.43
N ASP A 388 28.52 -17.49 6.81
CA ASP A 388 28.17 -17.66 8.22
C ASP A 388 28.96 -18.83 8.83
N PRO A 389 29.34 -18.72 10.12
CA PRO A 389 29.99 -19.83 10.81
C PRO A 389 29.07 -21.06 10.87
N PRO A 390 29.61 -22.29 10.95
CA PRO A 390 28.80 -23.52 10.91
C PRO A 390 27.75 -23.63 12.01
N ASP A 391 27.98 -22.99 13.15
CA ASP A 391 27.12 -22.96 14.34
C ASP A 391 26.20 -21.73 14.40
N ALA A 392 26.16 -20.91 13.34
CA ALA A 392 25.27 -19.76 13.28
C ALA A 392 23.80 -20.18 13.48
N PRO A 393 23.05 -19.50 14.36
CA PRO A 393 21.67 -19.82 14.62
C PRO A 393 20.82 -19.58 13.37
N ARG A 394 20.05 -20.59 12.95
CA ARG A 394 19.18 -20.52 11.78
C ARG A 394 17.80 -20.01 12.14
N CYS A 395 17.16 -19.32 11.21
CA CYS A 395 15.73 -19.00 11.32
C CYS A 395 14.93 -20.32 11.30
N VAL A 396 14.01 -20.48 12.24
CA VAL A 396 13.14 -21.67 12.35
C VAL A 396 11.67 -21.33 12.18
N ARG A 397 11.30 -20.05 12.28
CA ARG A 397 9.92 -19.58 12.16
C ARG A 397 9.89 -18.10 11.79
N LEU A 398 8.98 -17.75 10.89
CA LEU A 398 8.61 -16.38 10.60
C LEU A 398 7.26 -16.08 11.27
N GLN A 399 7.12 -14.90 11.86
CA GLN A 399 5.86 -14.46 12.45
C GLN A 399 5.50 -13.08 11.92
N VAL A 400 4.30 -12.95 11.36
CA VAL A 400 3.72 -11.68 10.93
C VAL A 400 2.75 -11.20 12.01
N THR A 401 2.81 -9.92 12.34
CA THR A 401 1.87 -9.26 13.26
C THR A 401 1.22 -8.08 12.53
N PRO A 402 -0.12 -7.94 12.57
CA PRO A 402 -1.08 -8.93 13.08
C PRO A 402 -1.00 -10.26 12.31
N GLY A 403 -1.18 -11.37 13.02
CA GLY A 403 -1.08 -12.72 12.45
C GLY A 403 -2.42 -13.35 12.08
N GLU A 404 -3.53 -12.66 12.35
CA GLU A 404 -4.89 -13.14 12.12
C GLU A 404 -5.61 -12.34 11.05
N LYS A 405 -6.66 -12.94 10.46
CA LYS A 405 -7.51 -12.25 9.50
C LYS A 405 -8.12 -11.01 10.12
N ARG A 406 -7.93 -9.85 9.49
CA ARG A 406 -8.63 -8.61 9.86
C ARG A 406 -9.67 -8.22 8.83
N VAL A 407 -10.76 -7.62 9.32
CA VAL A 407 -11.83 -7.00 8.52
C VAL A 407 -11.81 -5.53 8.87
N LEU A 408 -11.39 -4.71 7.92
CA LEU A 408 -11.11 -3.30 8.12
C LEU A 408 -12.05 -2.48 7.23
N PRO A 409 -12.72 -1.43 7.75
CA PRO A 409 -13.36 -0.46 6.90
C PRO A 409 -12.32 0.22 6.01
N VAL A 410 -12.60 0.42 4.72
CA VAL A 410 -11.72 1.19 3.82
C VAL A 410 -11.45 2.59 4.39
N SER A 411 -12.45 3.19 5.03
CA SER A 411 -12.36 4.49 5.72
C SER A 411 -11.44 4.50 6.94
N SER A 412 -11.13 3.35 7.53
CA SER A 412 -10.19 3.24 8.65
C SER A 412 -8.72 3.22 8.20
N GLY A 413 -8.47 3.27 6.89
CA GLY A 413 -7.13 3.31 6.33
C GLY A 413 -6.47 1.95 6.19
N GLY A 414 -5.14 1.95 6.24
CA GLY A 414 -4.30 0.78 6.00
C GLY A 414 -4.01 -0.08 7.23
N GLN A 415 -3.08 -1.00 7.07
CA GLN A 415 -2.57 -1.86 8.13
C GLN A 415 -1.04 -1.93 8.03
N GLN A 416 -0.32 -1.46 9.06
CA GLN A 416 1.11 -1.68 9.17
C GLN A 416 1.36 -3.12 9.63
N LEU A 417 2.31 -3.79 8.99
CA LEU A 417 2.79 -5.10 9.41
C LEU A 417 4.14 -4.98 10.12
N ALA A 418 4.35 -5.86 11.11
CA ALA A 418 5.66 -6.12 11.70
C ALA A 418 5.97 -7.61 11.54
N VAL A 419 7.24 -7.92 11.26
CA VAL A 419 7.67 -9.30 10.97
C VAL A 419 8.85 -9.65 11.86
N THR A 420 8.70 -10.73 12.61
CA THR A 420 9.70 -11.24 13.54
C THR A 420 10.20 -12.60 13.07
N ALA A 421 11.52 -12.73 12.90
CA ALA A 421 12.19 -14.00 12.67
C ALA A 421 12.60 -14.60 14.02
N HIS A 422 12.28 -15.88 14.23
CA HIS A 422 12.64 -16.66 15.40
C HIS A 422 13.78 -17.61 15.04
N PHE A 423 14.83 -17.64 15.86
CA PHE A 423 16.05 -18.39 15.59
C PHE A 423 16.19 -19.61 16.51
N ALA A 424 16.97 -20.60 16.08
CA ALA A 424 17.16 -21.87 16.77
C ALA A 424 17.79 -21.74 18.18
N ASP A 425 18.48 -20.63 18.46
CA ASP A 425 19.05 -20.30 19.77
C ASP A 425 18.03 -19.60 20.70
N GLY A 426 16.79 -19.43 20.26
CA GLY A 426 15.73 -18.73 20.98
C GLY A 426 15.72 -17.22 20.78
N THR A 427 16.69 -16.65 20.05
CA THR A 427 16.70 -15.22 19.75
C THR A 427 15.61 -14.86 18.75
N GLN A 428 15.18 -13.61 18.80
CA GLN A 428 14.17 -13.03 17.91
C GLN A 428 14.70 -11.75 17.31
N ARG A 429 14.35 -11.46 16.04
CA ARG A 429 14.76 -10.23 15.37
C ARG A 429 13.63 -9.65 14.54
N ASP A 430 13.46 -8.33 14.59
CA ASP A 430 12.65 -7.60 13.60
C ASP A 430 13.30 -7.72 12.23
N VAL A 431 12.56 -8.32 11.29
CA VAL A 431 12.95 -8.46 9.89
C VAL A 431 11.97 -7.73 8.97
N THR A 432 11.13 -6.86 9.52
CA THR A 432 10.08 -6.09 8.80
C THR A 432 10.61 -5.39 7.55
N HIS A 433 11.81 -4.83 7.64
CA HIS A 433 12.50 -4.18 6.51
C HIS A 433 13.24 -5.11 5.55
N LEU A 434 13.46 -6.37 5.90
CA LEU A 434 14.20 -7.32 5.07
C LEU A 434 13.28 -8.22 4.25
N VAL A 435 12.07 -8.45 4.73
CA VAL A 435 11.13 -9.32 4.02
C VAL A 435 10.65 -8.71 2.71
N ALA A 436 10.26 -9.58 1.78
CA ALA A 436 9.55 -9.21 0.57
C ALA A 436 8.03 -9.33 0.82
N TYR A 437 7.29 -8.28 0.44
CA TYR A 437 5.83 -8.25 0.52
C TYR A 437 5.23 -8.34 -0.89
N GLU A 438 4.20 -9.17 -1.06
CA GLU A 438 3.43 -9.30 -2.29
C GLU A 438 1.93 -9.34 -1.95
N THR A 439 1.06 -8.82 -2.82
CA THR A 439 -0.40 -8.88 -2.66
C THR A 439 -0.99 -9.84 -3.69
N SER A 440 -1.99 -10.63 -3.29
CA SER A 440 -2.71 -11.51 -4.22
C SER A 440 -3.65 -10.77 -5.17
N ASN A 441 -4.06 -9.55 -4.83
CA ASN A 441 -4.96 -8.74 -5.64
C ASN A 441 -4.73 -7.23 -5.38
N THR A 442 -4.06 -6.57 -6.32
CA THR A 442 -3.75 -5.14 -6.26
C THR A 442 -4.98 -4.25 -6.36
N ASP A 443 -6.08 -4.73 -6.93
CA ASP A 443 -7.33 -3.95 -7.04
C ASP A 443 -8.05 -3.83 -5.69
N VAL A 444 -7.70 -4.69 -4.73
CA VAL A 444 -8.25 -4.67 -3.36
C VAL A 444 -7.28 -3.98 -2.41
N ALA A 445 -5.99 -4.34 -2.45
CA ALA A 445 -4.99 -3.76 -1.56
C ALA A 445 -3.58 -3.83 -2.16
N THR A 446 -2.81 -2.77 -1.95
CA THR A 446 -1.37 -2.73 -2.23
C THR A 446 -0.58 -2.85 -0.94
N VAL A 447 0.68 -3.28 -1.03
CA VAL A 447 1.60 -3.33 0.11
C VAL A 447 2.94 -2.75 -0.30
N ASP A 448 3.48 -1.85 0.52
CA ASP A 448 4.75 -1.19 0.24
C ASP A 448 5.97 -1.99 0.76
N ARG A 449 7.17 -1.46 0.55
CA ARG A 449 8.42 -2.11 0.98
C ARG A 449 8.63 -2.10 2.51
N SER A 450 7.89 -1.25 3.22
CA SER A 450 7.93 -1.13 4.69
C SER A 450 6.95 -2.08 5.37
N GLY A 451 6.03 -2.68 4.60
CA GLY A 451 4.99 -3.56 5.12
C GLY A 451 3.69 -2.82 5.45
N PHE A 452 3.51 -1.60 4.95
CA PHE A 452 2.23 -0.90 5.06
C PHE A 452 1.28 -1.35 3.94
N VAL A 453 0.12 -1.86 4.33
CA VAL A 453 -0.93 -2.31 3.41
C VAL A 453 -1.95 -1.20 3.23
N SER A 454 -2.15 -0.73 2.00
CA SER A 454 -3.10 0.33 1.67
C SER A 454 -4.31 -0.24 0.92
N PRO A 455 -5.55 -0.04 1.42
CA PRO A 455 -6.74 -0.44 0.68
C PRO A 455 -6.85 0.32 -0.64
N GLN A 456 -7.26 -0.38 -1.70
CA GLN A 456 -7.60 0.19 -3.00
C GLN A 456 -9.10 0.09 -3.30
N GLY A 457 -9.78 -0.88 -2.68
CA GLY A 457 -11.22 -1.06 -2.81
C GLY A 457 -11.74 -2.18 -1.94
N ARG A 458 -13.05 -2.36 -1.96
CA ARG A 458 -13.74 -3.42 -1.24
C ARG A 458 -13.36 -4.82 -1.76
N GLY A 459 -12.99 -5.71 -0.86
CA GLY A 459 -12.66 -7.10 -1.21
C GLY A 459 -11.80 -7.78 -0.16
N GLU A 460 -11.24 -8.95 -0.52
CA GLU A 460 -10.25 -9.63 0.30
C GLU A 460 -8.98 -9.88 -0.52
N ALA A 461 -7.83 -9.59 0.08
CA ALA A 461 -6.51 -9.87 -0.48
C ALA A 461 -5.66 -10.61 0.54
N ALA A 462 -4.83 -11.53 0.07
CA ALA A 462 -3.79 -12.14 0.89
C ALA A 462 -2.48 -11.39 0.69
N ILE A 463 -1.88 -10.95 1.79
CA ILE A 463 -0.54 -10.37 1.80
C ILE A 463 0.46 -11.47 2.09
N LEU A 464 1.29 -11.78 1.10
CA LEU A 464 2.37 -12.75 1.21
C LEU A 464 3.62 -12.07 1.74
N VAL A 465 4.18 -12.62 2.82
CA VAL A 465 5.39 -12.13 3.46
C VAL A 465 6.47 -13.21 3.37
N ARG A 466 7.62 -12.87 2.77
CA ARG A 466 8.71 -13.83 2.55
C ARG A 466 9.99 -13.45 3.22
N TYR A 467 10.59 -14.44 3.88
CA TYR A 467 11.92 -14.37 4.45
C TYR A 467 12.60 -15.73 4.29
N LEU A 468 13.66 -15.79 3.48
CA LEU A 468 14.31 -17.07 3.11
C LEU A 468 13.29 -18.08 2.54
N GLU A 469 13.30 -19.32 3.04
CA GLU A 469 12.35 -20.38 2.71
C GLU A 469 10.94 -20.17 3.31
N PHE A 470 10.77 -19.24 4.25
CA PHE A 470 9.52 -19.03 4.97
C PHE A 470 8.58 -18.10 4.19
N ILE A 471 7.31 -18.50 4.13
CA ILE A 471 6.22 -17.74 3.51
C ILE A 471 5.07 -17.73 4.49
N GLU A 472 4.69 -16.53 4.92
CA GLU A 472 3.46 -16.31 5.68
C GLU A 472 2.42 -15.62 4.79
N SER A 473 1.15 -15.91 5.02
CA SER A 473 0.03 -15.34 4.25
C SER A 473 -0.99 -14.75 5.22
N LEU A 474 -1.17 -13.43 5.14
CA LEU A 474 -2.11 -12.68 5.96
C LEU A 474 -3.33 -12.27 5.13
N PRO A 475 -4.50 -12.88 5.34
CA PRO A 475 -5.73 -12.43 4.68
C PRO A 475 -6.23 -11.14 5.32
N LEU A 476 -6.37 -10.08 4.52
CA LEU A 476 -6.97 -8.82 4.90
C LEU A 476 -8.22 -8.58 4.06
N MET A 477 -9.33 -8.27 4.73
CA MET A 477 -10.58 -7.89 4.09
C MET A 477 -10.83 -6.42 4.31
N PHE A 478 -11.11 -5.70 3.23
CA PHE A 478 -11.51 -4.31 3.24
C PHE A 478 -12.99 -4.20 2.87
N VAL A 479 -13.76 -3.52 3.71
CA VAL A 479 -15.21 -3.34 3.55
C VAL A 479 -15.56 -1.87 3.42
N GLU A 480 -16.53 -1.56 2.58
CA GLU A 480 -17.18 -0.25 2.58
C GLU A 480 -18.39 -0.34 3.51
N GLU A 481 -18.51 0.60 4.44
CA GLU A 481 -19.66 0.68 5.33
C GLU A 481 -20.77 1.46 4.63
N HIS A 482 -21.85 0.76 4.28
CA HIS A 482 -23.06 1.39 3.75
C HIS A 482 -24.13 1.41 4.85
N GLU A 483 -24.53 2.60 5.30
CA GLU A 483 -25.55 2.76 6.35
C GLU A 483 -26.90 2.12 5.98
N ASP A 484 -27.20 2.10 4.68
CA ASP A 484 -28.42 1.52 4.11
C ASP A 484 -28.30 0.03 3.76
N PHE A 485 -27.15 -0.61 4.02
CA PHE A 485 -27.00 -2.03 3.75
C PHE A 485 -27.99 -2.83 4.61
N ARG A 486 -28.89 -3.55 3.94
CA ARG A 486 -29.82 -4.48 4.57
C ARG A 486 -29.59 -5.83 3.94
N TRP A 487 -29.02 -6.76 4.71
CA TRP A 487 -28.81 -8.12 4.25
C TRP A 487 -30.14 -8.74 3.82
N GLN A 488 -30.25 -9.02 2.53
CA GLN A 488 -31.40 -9.66 1.91
C GLN A 488 -30.86 -10.75 0.99
N ALA A 489 -31.02 -12.00 1.42
CA ALA A 489 -30.56 -13.15 0.65
C ALA A 489 -31.68 -14.17 0.50
N PRO A 490 -31.71 -14.91 -0.62
CA PRO A 490 -32.58 -16.06 -0.74
C PRO A 490 -32.25 -17.09 0.36
N PRO A 491 -33.22 -17.93 0.77
CA PRO A 491 -32.97 -19.03 1.68
C PRO A 491 -31.81 -19.90 1.19
N ALA A 492 -30.90 -20.25 2.09
CA ALA A 492 -29.83 -21.19 1.79
C ALA A 492 -30.43 -22.59 1.58
N ASN A 493 -30.05 -23.26 0.48
CA ASN A 493 -30.49 -24.63 0.19
C ASN A 493 -29.52 -25.67 0.74
N ASN A 494 -28.26 -25.29 0.97
CA ASN A 494 -27.22 -26.15 1.52
C ASN A 494 -26.09 -25.32 2.18
N TYR A 495 -25.12 -26.01 2.77
CA TYR A 495 -24.00 -25.38 3.47
C TYR A 495 -23.11 -24.49 2.58
N VAL A 496 -23.06 -24.72 1.26
CA VAL A 496 -22.31 -23.88 0.32
C VAL A 496 -22.97 -22.50 0.23
N ASP A 497 -24.30 -22.46 0.11
CA ASP A 497 -25.05 -21.21 0.12
C ASP A 497 -24.85 -20.45 1.44
N GLU A 498 -24.79 -21.15 2.58
CA GLU A 498 -24.50 -20.54 3.88
C GLU A 498 -23.11 -19.87 3.91
N LEU A 499 -22.08 -20.54 3.39
CA LEU A 499 -20.71 -20.02 3.31
C LEU A 499 -20.61 -18.82 2.35
N VAL A 500 -21.25 -18.90 1.18
CA VAL A 500 -21.30 -17.81 0.21
C VAL A 500 -22.04 -16.60 0.80
N ASN A 501 -23.20 -16.83 1.40
CA ASN A 501 -24.00 -15.80 2.05
C ASN A 501 -23.26 -15.12 3.21
N ALA A 502 -22.56 -15.90 4.04
CA ALA A 502 -21.73 -15.36 5.12
C ALA A 502 -20.65 -14.42 4.56
N LYS A 503 -19.98 -14.81 3.46
CA LYS A 503 -18.95 -13.99 2.81
C LYS A 503 -19.50 -12.72 2.18
N LEU A 504 -20.61 -12.82 1.44
CA LEU A 504 -21.27 -11.67 0.82
C LEU A 504 -21.77 -10.68 1.87
N ARG A 505 -22.37 -11.18 2.95
CA ARG A 505 -22.79 -10.35 4.10
C ARG A 505 -21.61 -9.65 4.75
N GLN A 506 -20.49 -10.36 4.95
CA GLN A 506 -19.27 -9.79 5.51
C GLN A 506 -18.73 -8.65 4.63
N LEU A 507 -18.76 -8.82 3.31
CA LEU A 507 -18.34 -7.82 2.33
C LEU A 507 -19.43 -6.77 2.02
N GLN A 508 -20.59 -6.83 2.65
CA GLN A 508 -21.74 -5.97 2.32
C GLN A 508 -22.15 -5.98 0.83
N PHE A 509 -22.01 -7.13 0.17
CA PHE A 509 -22.58 -7.36 -1.15
C PHE A 509 -23.97 -7.99 -1.02
N LEU A 510 -24.95 -7.45 -1.75
CA LEU A 510 -26.21 -8.17 -1.95
C LEU A 510 -25.99 -9.31 -2.95
N PRO A 511 -26.57 -10.50 -2.71
CA PRO A 511 -26.63 -11.53 -3.73
C PRO A 511 -27.29 -11.00 -5.00
N ALA A 512 -26.85 -11.48 -6.16
CA ALA A 512 -27.53 -11.21 -7.41
C ALA A 512 -28.99 -11.71 -7.35
N GLU A 513 -29.88 -11.01 -8.05
CA GLU A 513 -31.28 -11.42 -8.16
C GLU A 513 -31.41 -12.82 -8.75
N THR A 514 -32.47 -13.52 -8.35
CA THR A 514 -32.78 -14.82 -8.92
C THR A 514 -33.09 -14.66 -10.40
N CYS A 515 -32.31 -15.33 -11.25
CA CYS A 515 -32.53 -15.28 -12.69
C CYS A 515 -33.93 -15.78 -13.10
N SER A 516 -34.39 -15.35 -14.28
CA SER A 516 -35.67 -15.78 -14.84
C SER A 516 -35.69 -17.28 -15.15
N ASP A 517 -36.89 -17.86 -15.30
CA ASP A 517 -37.03 -19.28 -15.58
C ASP A 517 -36.43 -19.71 -16.93
N SER A 518 -36.49 -18.85 -17.95
CA SER A 518 -35.88 -19.13 -19.26
C SER A 518 -34.34 -19.13 -19.18
N GLU A 519 -33.76 -18.18 -18.43
CA GLU A 519 -32.32 -18.13 -18.19
C GLU A 519 -31.85 -19.32 -17.36
N PHE A 520 -32.56 -19.64 -16.27
CA PHE A 520 -32.30 -20.81 -15.45
C PHE A 520 -32.30 -22.08 -16.29
N LEU A 521 -33.36 -22.31 -17.09
CA LEU A 521 -33.50 -23.52 -17.89
C LEU A 521 -32.35 -23.68 -18.88
N ARG A 522 -31.97 -22.59 -19.57
CA ARG A 522 -30.84 -22.64 -20.50
C ARG A 522 -29.53 -22.94 -19.78
N ARG A 523 -29.25 -22.27 -18.65
CA ARG A 523 -28.00 -22.45 -17.90
C ARG A 523 -27.89 -23.86 -17.33
N VAL A 524 -28.94 -24.35 -16.67
CA VAL A 524 -28.92 -25.69 -16.04
C VAL A 524 -28.79 -26.82 -17.05
N TYR A 525 -29.40 -26.71 -18.24
CA TYR A 525 -29.23 -27.72 -19.30
C TYR A 525 -27.78 -27.76 -19.83
N LEU A 526 -27.17 -26.58 -20.05
CA LEU A 526 -25.78 -26.49 -20.50
C LEU A 526 -24.79 -26.96 -19.42
N ASP A 527 -25.02 -26.58 -18.17
CA ASP A 527 -24.12 -26.88 -17.06
C ASP A 527 -24.21 -28.34 -16.61
N VAL A 528 -25.41 -28.93 -16.59
CA VAL A 528 -25.62 -30.30 -16.09
C VAL A 528 -25.40 -31.35 -17.18
N ILE A 529 -25.90 -31.12 -18.41
CA ILE A 529 -25.88 -32.13 -19.48
C ILE A 529 -25.24 -31.65 -20.81
N GLY A 530 -24.73 -30.42 -20.88
CA GLY A 530 -23.94 -29.94 -22.02
C GLY A 530 -24.72 -29.66 -23.32
N ILE A 531 -26.05 -29.66 -23.29
CA ILE A 531 -26.90 -29.42 -24.46
C ILE A 531 -27.99 -28.38 -24.13
N LEU A 532 -28.69 -27.88 -25.15
CA LEU A 532 -29.83 -26.98 -24.95
C LEU A 532 -31.13 -27.76 -24.71
N PRO A 533 -32.11 -27.19 -23.99
CA PRO A 533 -33.44 -27.78 -23.91
C PRO A 533 -34.10 -27.76 -25.29
N THR A 534 -34.90 -28.77 -25.59
CA THR A 534 -35.76 -28.76 -26.77
C THR A 534 -36.87 -27.73 -26.63
N VAL A 535 -37.50 -27.39 -27.76
CA VAL A 535 -38.66 -26.47 -27.77
C VAL A 535 -39.80 -27.00 -26.90
N THR A 536 -40.03 -28.32 -26.91
CA THR A 536 -41.06 -28.96 -26.09
C THR A 536 -40.74 -28.85 -24.60
N GLU A 537 -39.54 -29.26 -24.18
CA GLU A 537 -39.11 -29.16 -22.77
C GLU A 537 -39.16 -27.72 -22.26
N THR A 538 -38.80 -26.75 -23.11
CA THR A 538 -38.87 -25.33 -22.78
C THR A 538 -40.31 -24.88 -22.52
N ARG A 539 -41.24 -25.23 -23.43
CA ARG A 539 -42.66 -24.87 -23.27
C ARG A 539 -43.26 -25.51 -22.02
N GLU A 540 -42.97 -26.78 -21.77
CA GLU A 540 -43.45 -27.50 -20.59
C GLU A 540 -42.93 -26.86 -19.29
N PHE A 541 -41.64 -26.57 -19.20
CA PHE A 541 -41.05 -25.97 -18.00
C PHE A 541 -41.55 -24.54 -17.72
N LEU A 542 -41.74 -23.74 -18.77
CA LEU A 542 -42.27 -22.38 -18.64
C LEU A 542 -43.77 -22.36 -18.30
N ALA A 543 -44.53 -23.40 -18.68
CA ALA A 543 -45.93 -23.55 -18.32
C ALA A 543 -46.14 -24.13 -16.91
N ASP A 544 -45.16 -24.84 -16.35
CA ASP A 544 -45.22 -25.37 -14.98
C ASP A 544 -45.18 -24.24 -13.94
N THR A 545 -46.18 -24.19 -13.07
CA THR A 545 -46.33 -23.18 -12.00
C THR A 545 -45.98 -23.73 -10.61
N SER A 546 -45.51 -24.98 -10.52
CA SER A 546 -45.15 -25.59 -9.24
C SER A 546 -43.93 -24.90 -8.61
N SER A 547 -43.95 -24.72 -7.29
CA SER A 547 -42.88 -24.03 -6.55
C SER A 547 -41.53 -24.76 -6.57
N ASP A 548 -41.54 -26.07 -6.81
CA ASP A 548 -40.37 -26.97 -6.83
C ASP A 548 -39.90 -27.35 -8.24
N LYS A 549 -40.47 -26.74 -9.30
CA LYS A 549 -40.17 -27.14 -10.70
C LYS A 549 -38.68 -27.09 -11.08
N ARG A 550 -37.91 -26.17 -10.49
CA ARG A 550 -36.45 -26.05 -10.71
C ARG A 550 -35.70 -27.26 -10.14
N ALA A 551 -36.05 -27.69 -8.93
CA ALA A 551 -35.47 -28.88 -8.30
C ALA A 551 -35.80 -30.14 -9.11
N ARG A 552 -37.08 -30.33 -9.48
CA ARG A 552 -37.48 -31.46 -10.33
C ARG A 552 -36.80 -31.47 -11.69
N CYS A 553 -36.57 -30.30 -12.28
CA CYS A 553 -35.82 -30.17 -13.52
C CYS A 553 -34.39 -30.70 -13.34
N ILE A 554 -33.68 -30.28 -12.27
CA ILE A 554 -32.34 -30.76 -11.94
C ILE A 554 -32.35 -32.27 -11.70
N ASP A 555 -33.26 -32.79 -10.89
CA ASP A 555 -33.36 -34.23 -10.58
C ASP A 555 -33.56 -35.07 -11.85
N ARG A 556 -34.39 -34.59 -12.78
CA ARG A 556 -34.58 -35.23 -14.08
C ARG A 556 -33.31 -35.16 -14.94
N LEU A 557 -32.61 -34.04 -14.94
CA LEU A 557 -31.40 -33.85 -15.74
C LEU A 557 -30.25 -34.73 -15.27
N VAL A 558 -30.03 -34.88 -13.96
CA VAL A 558 -28.95 -35.74 -13.43
C VAL A 558 -29.21 -37.22 -13.67
N GLN A 559 -30.46 -37.61 -13.90
CA GLN A 559 -30.85 -38.99 -14.26
C GLN A 559 -30.75 -39.30 -15.75
N ARG A 560 -30.51 -38.30 -16.60
CA ARG A 560 -30.38 -38.49 -18.05
C ARG A 560 -29.05 -39.11 -18.42
N ASP A 561 -29.03 -39.91 -19.49
CA ASP A 561 -27.79 -40.48 -20.03
C ASP A 561 -26.78 -39.40 -20.46
N GLU A 562 -27.27 -38.23 -20.89
CA GLU A 562 -26.42 -37.11 -21.28
C GLU A 562 -25.60 -36.57 -20.11
N TYR A 563 -26.09 -36.64 -18.86
CA TYR A 563 -25.33 -36.24 -17.67
C TYR A 563 -24.04 -37.04 -17.56
N ALA A 564 -24.14 -38.37 -17.54
CA ALA A 564 -22.98 -39.25 -17.41
C ALA A 564 -21.99 -39.06 -18.56
N LYS A 565 -22.48 -38.91 -19.80
CA LYS A 565 -21.63 -38.69 -20.99
C LYS A 565 -20.92 -37.34 -20.95
N PHE A 566 -21.63 -36.28 -20.57
CA PHE A 566 -21.06 -34.93 -20.51
C PHE A 566 -20.00 -34.81 -19.41
N TRP A 567 -20.27 -35.34 -18.22
CA TRP A 567 -19.31 -35.32 -17.13
C TRP A 567 -18.13 -36.29 -17.36
N ALA A 568 -18.35 -37.41 -18.07
CA ALA A 568 -17.25 -38.31 -18.45
C ALA A 568 -16.29 -37.63 -19.43
N LEU A 569 -16.79 -36.76 -20.32
CA LEU A 569 -15.95 -35.93 -21.17
C LEU A 569 -15.09 -34.96 -20.32
N LYS A 570 -15.72 -34.22 -19.40
CA LYS A 570 -15.01 -33.27 -18.51
C LYS A 570 -13.93 -33.95 -17.66
N TRP A 571 -14.27 -35.07 -17.05
CA TRP A 571 -13.32 -35.87 -16.27
C TRP A 571 -12.27 -36.55 -17.16
N GLY A 572 -12.62 -36.93 -18.39
CA GLY A 572 -11.68 -37.48 -19.36
C GLY A 572 -10.51 -36.54 -19.65
N ASP A 573 -10.76 -35.23 -19.71
CA ASP A 573 -9.71 -34.21 -19.86
C ASP A 573 -8.81 -34.14 -18.61
N LEU A 574 -9.41 -34.10 -17.42
CA LEU A 574 -8.66 -34.07 -16.15
C LEU A 574 -7.81 -35.34 -15.94
N LEU A 575 -8.33 -36.48 -16.38
CA LEU A 575 -7.66 -37.78 -16.31
C LEU A 575 -6.79 -38.06 -17.54
N LYS A 576 -6.54 -37.06 -18.41
CA LYS A 576 -5.65 -37.14 -19.59
C LYS A 576 -5.91 -38.34 -20.49
N MET A 577 -7.17 -38.71 -20.68
CA MET A 577 -7.59 -39.90 -21.43
C MET A 577 -7.43 -39.69 -22.94
N THR A 578 -6.21 -39.86 -23.45
CA THR A 578 -5.90 -39.69 -24.88
C THR A 578 -5.45 -41.00 -25.53
N GLY A 579 -5.80 -41.18 -26.81
CA GLY A 579 -5.39 -42.37 -27.58
C GLY A 579 -3.87 -42.53 -27.68
N LYS A 580 -3.11 -41.42 -27.56
CA LYS A 580 -1.63 -41.44 -27.52
C LYS A 580 -1.08 -42.11 -26.25
N LEU A 581 -1.71 -41.87 -25.10
CA LEU A 581 -1.22 -42.36 -23.80
C LEU A 581 -1.74 -43.76 -23.49
N VAL A 582 -3.04 -43.99 -23.71
CA VAL A 582 -3.71 -45.22 -23.25
C VAL A 582 -4.13 -46.15 -24.40
N GLY A 583 -3.99 -45.72 -25.66
CA GLY A 583 -4.44 -46.46 -26.85
C GLY A 583 -5.96 -46.33 -27.07
N GLN A 584 -6.43 -46.59 -28.29
CA GLN A 584 -7.86 -46.42 -28.64
C GLN A 584 -8.78 -47.33 -27.82
N GLU A 585 -8.39 -48.60 -27.63
CA GLU A 585 -9.15 -49.54 -26.79
C GLU A 585 -9.13 -49.13 -25.31
N GLY A 586 -7.99 -48.60 -24.84
CA GLY A 586 -7.86 -48.08 -23.47
C GLY A 586 -8.77 -46.88 -23.24
N VAL A 587 -8.79 -45.91 -24.17
CA VAL A 587 -9.73 -44.77 -24.11
C VAL A 587 -11.17 -45.28 -24.06
N TYR A 588 -11.56 -46.20 -24.96
CA TYR A 588 -12.91 -46.72 -24.99
C TYR A 588 -13.33 -47.35 -23.65
N LYS A 589 -12.50 -48.25 -23.11
CA LYS A 589 -12.81 -48.93 -21.84
C LYS A 589 -12.75 -48.02 -20.63
N TYR A 590 -11.81 -47.08 -20.60
CA TYR A 590 -11.65 -46.13 -19.51
C TYR A 590 -12.80 -45.11 -19.48
N HIS A 591 -13.19 -44.59 -20.65
CA HIS A 591 -14.36 -43.74 -20.79
C HIS A 591 -15.63 -44.46 -20.34
N ARG A 592 -15.82 -45.72 -20.76
CA ARG A 592 -17.00 -46.51 -20.35
C ARG A 592 -17.06 -46.74 -18.85
N TRP A 593 -15.94 -46.98 -18.19
CA TRP A 593 -15.90 -47.07 -16.72
C TRP A 593 -16.26 -45.74 -16.07
N LEU A 594 -15.71 -44.63 -16.57
CA LEU A 594 -15.95 -43.29 -16.04
C LEU A 594 -17.41 -42.86 -16.21
N GLU A 595 -17.99 -43.11 -17.39
CA GLU A 595 -19.40 -42.88 -17.67
C GLU A 595 -20.29 -43.70 -16.73
N GLU A 596 -19.93 -44.96 -16.46
CA GLU A 596 -20.68 -45.80 -15.52
C GLU A 596 -20.54 -45.31 -14.07
N ALA A 597 -19.35 -44.86 -13.67
CA ALA A 597 -19.13 -44.28 -12.35
C ALA A 597 -20.00 -43.04 -12.12
N LEU A 598 -20.16 -42.19 -13.13
CA LEU A 598 -21.03 -41.02 -13.08
C LEU A 598 -22.51 -41.41 -13.13
N ARG A 599 -22.89 -42.34 -14.02
CA ARG A 599 -24.27 -42.85 -14.15
C ARG A 599 -24.78 -43.47 -12.84
N SER A 600 -23.93 -44.24 -12.17
CA SER A 600 -24.27 -44.91 -10.91
C SER A 600 -24.11 -44.01 -9.68
N ASN A 601 -23.74 -42.74 -9.87
CA ASN A 601 -23.45 -41.77 -8.80
C ASN A 601 -22.45 -42.35 -7.77
N MET A 602 -21.32 -42.86 -8.26
CA MET A 602 -20.26 -43.43 -7.43
C MET A 602 -19.77 -42.38 -6.40
N PRO A 603 -19.70 -42.72 -5.11
CA PRO A 603 -19.14 -41.82 -4.10
C PRO A 603 -17.71 -41.39 -4.46
N TYR A 604 -17.42 -40.10 -4.26
CA TYR A 604 -16.13 -39.51 -4.67
C TYR A 604 -14.91 -40.20 -4.03
N ASP A 605 -15.02 -40.61 -2.77
CA ASP A 605 -13.99 -41.36 -2.06
C ASP A 605 -13.69 -42.71 -2.73
N ARG A 606 -14.74 -43.41 -3.19
CA ARG A 606 -14.61 -44.67 -3.95
C ARG A 606 -14.04 -44.44 -5.34
N PHE A 607 -14.47 -43.37 -6.01
CA PHE A 607 -13.92 -42.98 -7.31
C PHE A 607 -12.42 -42.71 -7.24
N ALA A 608 -12.00 -41.87 -6.29
CA ALA A 608 -10.59 -41.56 -6.06
C ALA A 608 -9.81 -42.82 -5.64
N GLN A 609 -10.33 -43.60 -4.70
CA GLN A 609 -9.69 -44.86 -4.27
C GLN A 609 -9.48 -45.82 -5.44
N GLN A 610 -10.49 -46.05 -6.28
CA GLN A 610 -10.37 -46.97 -7.42
C GLN A 610 -9.27 -46.55 -8.40
N LEU A 611 -9.09 -45.25 -8.63
CA LEU A 611 -8.02 -44.71 -9.48
C LEU A 611 -6.64 -44.84 -8.81
N LEU A 612 -6.53 -44.40 -7.56
CA LEU A 612 -5.27 -44.31 -6.81
C LEU A 612 -4.75 -45.67 -6.31
N THR A 613 -5.57 -46.71 -6.29
CA THR A 613 -5.15 -48.08 -5.92
C THR A 613 -5.23 -49.05 -7.09
N ALA A 614 -5.47 -48.57 -8.31
CA ALA A 614 -5.63 -49.42 -9.47
C ALA A 614 -4.37 -50.22 -9.78
N SER A 615 -4.53 -51.50 -10.12
CA SER A 615 -3.43 -52.37 -10.55
C SER A 615 -3.89 -53.41 -11.58
N GLY A 616 -2.94 -54.06 -12.24
CA GLY A 616 -3.21 -55.11 -13.23
C GLY A 616 -3.46 -54.59 -14.65
N SER A 617 -4.15 -55.39 -15.46
CA SER A 617 -4.38 -55.09 -16.88
C SER A 617 -5.23 -53.84 -17.06
N THR A 618 -4.76 -52.87 -17.83
CA THR A 618 -5.49 -51.61 -18.09
C THR A 618 -6.70 -51.80 -19.02
N LEU A 619 -6.88 -52.99 -19.58
CA LEU A 619 -8.06 -53.35 -20.38
C LEU A 619 -9.07 -54.17 -19.59
N ALA A 620 -8.65 -54.87 -18.54
CA ALA A 620 -9.56 -55.62 -17.65
C ALA A 620 -9.97 -54.78 -16.42
N ASN A 621 -9.07 -53.91 -15.96
CA ASN A 621 -9.27 -52.93 -14.90
C ASN A 621 -9.01 -51.52 -15.46
N PRO A 622 -10.01 -50.87 -16.10
CA PRO A 622 -9.81 -49.59 -16.77
C PRO A 622 -9.23 -48.45 -15.91
N PRO A 623 -9.53 -48.31 -14.61
CA PRO A 623 -8.86 -47.36 -13.71
C PRO A 623 -7.32 -47.41 -13.74
N ALA A 624 -6.72 -48.58 -14.03
CA ALA A 624 -5.27 -48.71 -14.11
C ALA A 624 -4.65 -47.90 -15.26
N ASN A 625 -5.46 -47.41 -16.21
CA ASN A 625 -4.99 -46.45 -17.22
C ASN A 625 -4.57 -45.11 -16.62
N PHE A 626 -5.03 -44.74 -15.41
CA PHE A 626 -4.62 -43.51 -14.73
C PHE A 626 -3.08 -43.38 -14.68
N TYR A 627 -2.39 -44.45 -14.27
CA TYR A 627 -0.92 -44.48 -14.22
C TYR A 627 -0.25 -44.51 -15.59
N ARG A 628 -0.95 -44.95 -16.64
CA ARG A 628 -0.43 -44.88 -18.03
C ARG A 628 -0.50 -43.47 -18.61
N THR A 629 -1.26 -42.57 -17.98
CA THR A 629 -1.34 -41.17 -18.42
C THR A 629 -0.17 -40.32 -17.95
N SER A 630 0.67 -40.87 -17.07
CA SER A 630 1.90 -40.27 -16.59
C SER A 630 3.11 -41.00 -17.17
N SER A 631 4.14 -40.24 -17.55
CA SER A 631 5.39 -40.77 -18.08
C SER A 631 6.34 -41.28 -16.98
N ASP A 632 6.25 -40.70 -15.78
CA ASP A 632 7.00 -41.09 -14.60
C ASP A 632 6.18 -40.84 -13.30
N MET A 633 6.79 -41.14 -12.16
CA MET A 633 6.15 -40.93 -10.85
C MET A 633 5.99 -39.45 -10.49
N ASN A 634 6.84 -38.57 -11.02
CA ASN A 634 6.75 -37.12 -10.77
C ASN A 634 5.46 -36.55 -11.36
N GLU A 635 5.20 -36.84 -12.64
CA GLU A 635 3.98 -36.43 -13.32
C GLU A 635 2.73 -37.05 -12.66
N CYS A 636 2.86 -38.26 -12.11
CA CYS A 636 1.79 -38.88 -11.34
C CYS A 636 1.49 -38.09 -10.05
N VAL A 637 2.49 -37.74 -9.24
CA VAL A 637 2.33 -36.93 -8.02
C VAL A 637 1.70 -35.57 -8.33
N GLU A 638 2.16 -34.92 -9.40
CA GLU A 638 1.63 -33.64 -9.87
C GLU A 638 0.15 -33.75 -10.29
N THR A 639 -0.20 -34.82 -11.01
CA THR A 639 -1.59 -35.05 -11.44
C THR A 639 -2.49 -35.39 -10.24
N VAL A 640 -2.03 -36.23 -9.31
CA VAL A 640 -2.78 -36.60 -8.11
C VAL A 640 -3.06 -35.39 -7.22
N SER A 641 -2.02 -34.60 -6.93
CA SER A 641 -2.15 -33.40 -6.12
C SER A 641 -3.12 -32.38 -6.74
N GLN A 642 -3.03 -32.17 -8.06
CA GLN A 642 -3.89 -31.21 -8.74
C GLN A 642 -5.34 -31.69 -8.84
N VAL A 643 -5.57 -32.95 -9.23
CA VAL A 643 -6.92 -33.48 -9.51
C VAL A 643 -7.70 -33.79 -8.23
N PHE A 644 -7.05 -34.34 -7.20
CA PHE A 644 -7.74 -34.81 -5.99
C PHE A 644 -7.56 -33.92 -4.78
N LEU A 645 -6.45 -33.16 -4.69
CA LEU A 645 -6.18 -32.28 -3.55
C LEU A 645 -6.38 -30.79 -3.88
N GLY A 646 -6.56 -30.45 -5.17
CA GLY A 646 -6.65 -29.07 -5.62
C GLY A 646 -5.36 -28.26 -5.42
N ALA A 647 -4.22 -28.93 -5.24
CA ALA A 647 -2.92 -28.32 -4.94
C ALA A 647 -1.95 -28.47 -6.11
N ARG A 648 -1.16 -27.43 -6.40
CA ARG A 648 -0.14 -27.48 -7.48
C ARG A 648 1.25 -27.73 -6.90
N LEU A 649 1.67 -28.98 -6.85
CA LEU A 649 3.00 -29.34 -6.31
C LEU A 649 4.14 -29.26 -7.34
N GLN A 650 3.86 -28.96 -8.61
CA GLN A 650 4.86 -28.97 -9.69
C GLN A 650 6.09 -28.09 -9.38
N CYS A 651 5.87 -26.90 -8.82
CA CYS A 651 6.99 -26.02 -8.44
C CYS A 651 7.80 -26.59 -7.27
N ALA A 652 7.18 -27.36 -6.37
CA ALA A 652 7.81 -27.99 -5.22
C ALA A 652 8.88 -29.03 -5.63
N LYS A 653 8.80 -29.58 -6.85
CA LYS A 653 9.73 -30.58 -7.40
C LYS A 653 11.20 -30.18 -7.28
N CYS A 654 11.52 -28.94 -7.62
CA CYS A 654 12.89 -28.46 -7.74
C CYS A 654 13.30 -27.51 -6.59
N HIS A 655 12.34 -26.89 -5.93
CA HIS A 655 12.52 -25.91 -4.84
C HIS A 655 11.21 -25.78 -4.07
N ASN A 656 11.17 -25.21 -2.87
CA ASN A 656 9.90 -24.94 -2.17
C ASN A 656 8.91 -24.12 -3.04
N HIS A 657 7.61 -24.39 -2.93
CA HIS A 657 6.60 -23.72 -3.74
C HIS A 657 6.66 -22.20 -3.52
N PRO A 658 6.74 -21.39 -4.59
CA PRO A 658 7.01 -19.96 -4.46
C PRO A 658 5.83 -19.17 -3.90
N PHE A 659 4.63 -19.72 -3.86
CA PHE A 659 3.41 -19.00 -3.42
C PHE A 659 2.58 -19.78 -2.38
N GLU A 660 3.04 -20.95 -1.96
CA GLU A 660 2.32 -21.82 -1.05
C GLU A 660 3.29 -22.46 -0.06
N ARG A 661 2.75 -23.01 1.03
CA ARG A 661 3.53 -23.63 2.11
C ARG A 661 4.23 -24.95 1.77
N TRP A 662 4.06 -25.47 0.56
CA TRP A 662 4.59 -26.78 0.18
C TRP A 662 6.10 -26.71 -0.02
N THR A 663 6.82 -27.57 0.70
CA THR A 663 8.28 -27.68 0.59
C THR A 663 8.68 -28.73 -0.44
N GLN A 664 9.93 -28.67 -0.91
CA GLN A 664 10.49 -29.72 -1.76
C GLN A 664 10.47 -31.09 -1.07
N ALA A 665 10.62 -31.14 0.26
CA ALA A 665 10.52 -32.39 1.02
C ALA A 665 9.08 -32.94 1.09
N ASN A 666 8.05 -32.13 0.83
CA ASN A 666 6.68 -32.61 0.72
C ASN A 666 6.38 -33.25 -0.64
N TYR A 667 7.13 -32.86 -1.68
CA TYR A 667 7.09 -33.45 -3.01
C TYR A 667 7.84 -34.78 -3.01
#